data_AF-A0A844GWJ6-F1
#
_entry.id   AF-A0A844GWJ6-F1
#
_cell.length_a   1.000
_cell.length_b   1.000
_cell.length_c   1.000
_cell.angle_alpha   90.00
_cell.angle_beta   90.00
_cell.angle_gamma   90.00
#
_symmetry.space_group_name_H-M   'P 1'
#
loop_
_entity.id
_entity.type
_entity.pdbx_description
1 polymer ?
#
loop_
_entity_poly.entity_id
_entity_poly.type
_entity_poly.pdbx_seq_one_letter_code
_entity_poly.pdbx_strand_id
1 'polypeptide(L)'
;MTDKKFNDNLAQELADVSSQLSFERERQTVLRPYLVTKAKRGIVGRSRYAVRLRQEIKKVTNSRESVLIFGEPGLEKDNLAALIHYGSCDRREPIIKVNCGKLQASGAELFGREGGKYGLIEALGKGTLIFNNIQELPPELHQPLCQLLAEQIYFPVQRSENTTPQQKKCHARIILITEKAIPEISNLVTHTIKVPPLRVRKSDLEDQANYYISLIARSRKISKPTITADALRRLQTYDFPNNLRELENLIERAIVQLSGSNQLTEDIIWPSRGKKQQFRLNLLNVYPRLRNFLRSPWYPDRINYGFTVAAFAFIVAILFFAPQTRSHNFALNFFWAWWWPLILIGFPFVGRLWCSICPFMIYGEITQKLRVWLLPHIPLKKWPRQTAEKWGGWFLFTLFALILLWEELWDLPNTAYLSACLLLLITAGAMICSAIFERRFWCRYLCPIGGMNGMFAKLAITELRAQQGICSAECTTYQCYKGGPQKGEGLATDGCPLYSHPAQLQDNRDCVLCMTCLKACPHRSVSFNLRPPGIELWTTHQPRSYEVALLFLLLNAVFLHQLPQINQLFNLNFDLTNFWQHTLLSIIVLFAPALIPLFSYGIIRIINSIYPQIQPRSFIELAYGYLPLALMANLAYYLQLGLAEAGRILPVTWATFGFDGSNLPILVAHPAVINFLQGTALILGVLLAIILSQKIARQSFKLLVPQHFSLILLGFLFWKINN
;
A
#
# COMPACT_ATOMS: atom_id res chain seq x y z
N MET A 1 -2.52 59.72 -64.07
CA MET A 1 -2.91 58.29 -64.16
C MET A 1 -1.87 57.34 -63.58
N THR A 2 -0.63 57.78 -63.35
CA THR A 2 0.50 57.01 -62.83
C THR A 2 0.49 56.82 -61.30
N ASP A 3 0.09 57.84 -60.53
CA ASP A 3 0.08 57.76 -59.05
C ASP A 3 -0.99 56.82 -58.47
N LYS A 4 -2.13 56.66 -59.16
CA LYS A 4 -3.21 55.77 -58.71
C LYS A 4 -2.80 54.30 -58.82
N LYS A 5 -2.16 53.91 -59.92
CA LYS A 5 -1.59 52.56 -60.11
C LYS A 5 -0.46 52.25 -59.13
N PHE A 6 0.36 53.23 -58.77
CA PHE A 6 1.41 53.06 -57.77
C PHE A 6 0.85 52.83 -56.37
N ASN A 7 -0.15 53.62 -55.97
CA ASN A 7 -0.85 53.44 -54.69
C ASN A 7 -1.63 52.12 -54.61
N ASP A 8 -2.27 51.70 -55.72
CA ASP A 8 -2.99 50.42 -55.78
C ASP A 8 -2.01 49.22 -55.66
N ASN A 9 -0.84 49.29 -56.32
CA ASN A 9 0.20 48.27 -56.18
C ASN A 9 0.81 48.23 -54.78
N LEU A 10 1.07 49.39 -54.16
CA LEU A 10 1.60 49.45 -52.79
C LEU A 10 0.57 48.94 -51.76
N ALA A 11 -0.72 49.24 -51.96
CA ALA A 11 -1.80 48.71 -51.13
C ALA A 11 -1.92 47.19 -51.26
N GLN A 12 -1.73 46.66 -52.48
CA GLN A 12 -1.73 45.22 -52.72
C GLN A 12 -0.50 44.53 -52.10
N GLU A 13 0.70 45.11 -52.23
CA GLU A 13 1.91 44.60 -51.55
C GLU A 13 1.77 44.65 -50.02
N LEU A 14 1.20 45.73 -49.46
CA LEU A 14 0.94 45.84 -48.02
C LEU A 14 -0.10 44.82 -47.54
N ALA A 15 -1.14 44.56 -48.33
CA ALA A 15 -2.15 43.55 -48.03
C ALA A 15 -1.53 42.14 -48.06
N ASP A 16 -0.70 41.86 -49.05
CA ASP A 16 0.01 40.59 -49.19
C ASP A 16 0.98 40.36 -48.02
N VAL A 17 1.81 41.35 -47.67
CA VAL A 17 2.73 41.26 -46.53
C VAL A 17 1.97 41.12 -45.21
N SER A 18 0.89 41.86 -45.01
CA SER A 18 0.05 41.75 -43.80
C SER A 18 -0.59 40.36 -43.67
N SER A 19 -1.06 39.78 -44.79
CA SER A 19 -1.62 38.43 -44.82
C SER A 19 -0.57 37.34 -44.55
N GLN A 20 0.64 37.50 -45.07
CA GLN A 20 1.75 36.58 -44.80
C GLN A 20 2.16 36.64 -43.32
N LEU A 21 2.21 37.84 -42.74
CA LEU A 21 2.61 38.05 -41.35
C LEU A 21 1.55 37.51 -40.38
N SER A 22 0.26 37.65 -40.71
CA SER A 22 -0.82 37.06 -39.92
C SER A 22 -0.79 35.52 -39.98
N PHE A 23 -0.55 34.95 -41.16
CA PHE A 23 -0.36 33.51 -41.34
C PHE A 23 0.82 32.97 -40.50
N GLU A 24 1.98 33.61 -40.56
CA GLU A 24 3.16 33.18 -39.78
C GLU A 24 2.95 33.32 -38.26
N ARG A 25 2.23 34.35 -37.81
CA ARG A 25 1.84 34.47 -36.39
C ARG A 25 0.90 33.34 -35.96
N GLU A 26 -0.09 33.01 -36.77
CA GLU A 26 -1.01 31.91 -36.47
C GLU A 26 -0.28 30.56 -36.47
N ARG A 27 0.58 30.33 -37.48
CA ARG A 27 1.46 29.16 -37.59
C ARG A 27 2.31 28.96 -36.34
N GLN A 28 3.00 30.00 -35.87
CA GLN A 28 3.78 29.92 -34.63
C GLN A 28 2.90 29.58 -33.43
N THR A 29 1.73 30.20 -33.34
CA THR A 29 0.79 29.98 -32.22
C THR A 29 0.30 28.54 -32.17
N VAL A 30 -0.08 27.97 -33.32
CA VAL A 30 -0.62 26.61 -33.45
C VAL A 30 0.45 25.54 -33.21
N LEU A 31 1.67 25.74 -33.72
CA LEU A 31 2.74 24.74 -33.62
C LEU A 31 3.46 24.75 -32.27
N ARG A 32 3.54 25.90 -31.57
CA ARG A 32 4.33 26.07 -30.34
C ARG A 32 4.14 24.97 -29.27
N PRO A 33 2.93 24.47 -28.98
CA PRO A 33 2.73 23.42 -27.98
C PRO A 33 3.34 22.07 -28.35
N TYR A 34 3.59 21.85 -29.65
CA TYR A 34 3.96 20.55 -30.22
C TYR A 34 5.39 20.47 -30.73
N LEU A 35 6.11 21.60 -30.78
CA LEU A 35 7.45 21.69 -31.34
C LEU A 35 8.45 20.79 -30.60
N VAL A 36 9.20 20.01 -31.38
CA VAL A 36 10.40 19.30 -30.92
C VAL A 36 11.61 20.16 -31.30
N THR A 37 12.35 20.66 -30.32
CA THR A 37 13.40 21.67 -30.57
C THR A 37 14.79 21.09 -30.82
N LYS A 38 15.02 19.84 -30.41
CA LYS A 38 16.30 19.13 -30.60
C LYS A 38 16.12 17.62 -30.53
N ALA A 39 16.92 16.90 -31.30
CA ALA A 39 17.16 15.49 -31.03
C ALA A 39 18.08 15.33 -29.80
N LYS A 40 17.89 14.25 -29.03
CA LYS A 40 18.92 13.79 -28.09
C LYS A 40 20.07 13.15 -28.88
N ARG A 41 21.02 12.54 -28.18
CA ARG A 41 22.13 11.81 -28.80
C ARG A 41 21.59 10.64 -29.65
N GLY A 42 22.37 10.25 -30.66
CA GLY A 42 22.09 9.07 -31.49
C GLY A 42 22.07 7.77 -30.69
N ILE A 43 21.76 6.67 -31.38
CA ILE A 43 21.70 5.32 -30.79
C ILE A 43 23.07 4.93 -30.22
N VAL A 44 23.09 4.66 -28.91
CA VAL A 44 24.28 4.21 -28.17
C VAL A 44 24.37 2.68 -28.21
N GLY A 45 25.61 2.16 -28.25
CA GLY A 45 25.88 0.72 -28.25
C GLY A 45 26.56 0.20 -29.52
N ARG A 46 27.16 -0.99 -29.36
CA ARG A 46 27.97 -1.68 -30.38
C ARG A 46 27.35 -3.01 -30.84
N SER A 47 26.24 -3.43 -30.25
CA SER A 47 25.55 -4.66 -30.63
C SER A 47 25.12 -4.64 -32.10
N ARG A 48 24.99 -5.84 -32.69
CA ARG A 48 24.43 -6.00 -34.04
C ARG A 48 23.07 -5.30 -34.20
N TYR A 49 22.27 -5.25 -33.13
CA TYR A 49 20.96 -4.61 -33.11
C TYR A 49 21.05 -3.08 -33.13
N ALA A 50 22.00 -2.49 -32.39
CA ALA A 50 22.23 -1.05 -32.40
C ALA A 50 22.81 -0.59 -33.75
N VAL A 51 23.73 -1.36 -34.34
CA VAL A 51 24.31 -1.10 -35.66
C VAL A 51 23.23 -1.14 -36.74
N ARG A 52 22.41 -2.20 -36.77
CA ARG A 52 21.30 -2.33 -37.72
C ARG A 52 20.29 -1.19 -37.60
N LEU A 53 19.91 -0.82 -36.38
CA LEU A 53 18.97 0.29 -36.15
C LEU A 53 19.54 1.62 -36.67
N ARG A 54 20.85 1.88 -36.50
CA ARG A 54 21.52 3.06 -37.08
C ARG A 54 21.48 3.06 -38.61
N GLN A 55 21.68 1.90 -39.23
CA GLN A 55 21.61 1.76 -40.69
C GLN A 55 20.18 1.97 -41.22
N GLU A 56 19.18 1.41 -40.54
CA GLU A 56 17.76 1.60 -40.89
C GLU A 56 17.37 3.08 -40.81
N ILE A 57 17.74 3.77 -39.73
CA ILE A 57 17.50 5.23 -39.61
C ILE A 57 18.17 5.99 -40.73
N LYS A 58 19.46 5.73 -41.02
CA LYS A 58 20.20 6.43 -42.07
C LYS A 58 19.58 6.22 -43.46
N LYS A 59 19.07 5.01 -43.75
CA LYS A 59 18.36 4.71 -45.00
C LYS A 59 17.09 5.56 -45.12
N VAL A 60 16.31 5.62 -44.05
CA VAL A 60 15.04 6.35 -44.00
C VAL A 60 15.23 7.86 -44.04
N THR A 61 16.33 8.38 -43.53
CA THR A 61 16.68 9.80 -43.56
C THR A 61 16.74 10.39 -44.99
N ASN A 62 17.11 9.57 -45.99
CA ASN A 62 17.21 9.99 -47.39
C ASN A 62 15.88 10.00 -48.15
N SER A 63 14.81 9.42 -47.56
CA SER A 63 13.46 9.38 -48.13
C SER A 63 12.53 10.35 -47.39
N ARG A 64 11.54 10.90 -48.10
CA ARG A 64 10.44 11.69 -47.50
C ARG A 64 9.18 10.86 -47.21
N GLU A 65 9.22 9.56 -47.47
CA GLU A 65 8.10 8.66 -47.24
C GLU A 65 7.74 8.53 -45.76
N SER A 66 6.51 8.05 -45.52
CA SER A 66 6.00 7.78 -44.18
C SER A 66 6.79 6.66 -43.49
N VAL A 67 6.92 6.76 -42.17
CA VAL A 67 7.74 5.83 -41.39
C VAL A 67 6.96 5.35 -40.17
N LEU A 68 6.91 4.04 -39.95
CA LEU A 68 6.32 3.42 -38.76
C LEU A 68 7.44 2.91 -37.84
N ILE A 69 7.52 3.47 -36.63
CA ILE A 69 8.46 3.04 -35.60
C ILE A 69 7.69 2.29 -34.52
N PHE A 70 7.97 1.01 -34.34
CA PHE A 70 7.30 0.20 -33.34
C PHE A 70 8.27 -0.53 -32.40
N GLY A 71 7.81 -0.80 -31.19
CA GLY A 71 8.59 -1.51 -30.17
C GLY A 71 8.04 -1.24 -28.78
N GLU A 72 8.56 -1.93 -27.77
CA GLU A 72 8.08 -1.84 -26.39
C GLU A 72 8.13 -0.41 -25.78
N PRO A 73 7.39 -0.18 -24.68
CA PRO A 73 7.46 1.06 -23.92
C PRO A 73 8.89 1.38 -23.47
N GLY A 74 9.22 2.68 -23.40
CA GLY A 74 10.50 3.14 -22.84
C GLY A 74 11.72 3.01 -23.75
N LEU A 75 11.55 2.75 -25.06
CA LEU A 75 12.65 2.65 -26.04
C LEU A 75 13.07 3.98 -26.71
N GLU A 76 12.61 5.12 -26.19
CA GLU A 76 12.89 6.46 -26.77
C GLU A 76 12.56 6.56 -28.28
N LYS A 77 11.46 5.92 -28.72
CA LYS A 77 11.03 5.90 -30.14
C LYS A 77 10.82 7.31 -30.71
N ASP A 78 10.41 8.25 -29.86
CA ASP A 78 10.25 9.67 -30.22
C ASP A 78 11.58 10.37 -30.51
N ASN A 79 12.65 9.98 -29.81
CA ASN A 79 14.00 10.44 -30.16
C ASN A 79 14.46 9.86 -31.51
N LEU A 80 14.12 8.61 -31.82
CA LEU A 80 14.43 8.03 -33.14
C LEU A 80 13.73 8.80 -34.27
N ALA A 81 12.47 9.18 -34.08
CA ALA A 81 11.75 10.03 -35.01
C ALA A 81 12.42 11.41 -35.18
N ALA A 82 12.86 12.03 -34.07
CA ALA A 82 13.61 13.28 -34.13
C ALA A 82 14.94 13.12 -34.89
N LEU A 83 15.68 12.03 -34.67
CA LEU A 83 16.94 11.74 -35.39
C LEU A 83 16.73 11.59 -36.90
N ILE A 84 15.62 10.98 -37.33
CA ILE A 84 15.25 10.88 -38.75
C ILE A 84 15.08 12.27 -39.36
N HIS A 85 14.32 13.15 -38.69
CA HIS A 85 14.07 14.51 -39.15
C HIS A 85 15.36 15.36 -39.20
N TYR A 86 16.10 15.46 -38.10
CA TYR A 86 17.32 16.28 -38.03
C TYR A 86 18.47 15.75 -38.90
N GLY A 87 18.43 14.47 -39.28
CA GLY A 87 19.36 13.90 -40.24
C GLY A 87 19.00 14.22 -41.70
N SER A 88 17.76 14.62 -41.99
CA SER A 88 17.24 14.77 -43.35
C SER A 88 17.57 16.14 -43.98
N CYS A 89 17.24 16.30 -45.26
CA CYS A 89 17.33 17.61 -45.94
C CYS A 89 16.40 18.67 -45.29
N ASP A 90 15.37 18.24 -44.57
CA ASP A 90 14.35 19.09 -43.94
C ASP A 90 14.66 19.47 -42.50
N ARG A 91 15.91 19.31 -42.04
CA ARG A 91 16.34 19.60 -40.66
C ARG A 91 16.08 21.04 -40.18
N ARG A 92 15.79 21.97 -41.11
CA ARG A 92 15.47 23.39 -40.82
C ARG A 92 13.96 23.64 -40.75
N GLU A 93 13.16 22.73 -41.27
CA GLU A 93 11.70 22.80 -41.19
C GLU A 93 11.22 22.42 -39.78
N PRO A 94 10.03 22.88 -39.35
CA PRO A 94 9.50 22.52 -38.04
C PRO A 94 9.20 21.01 -37.93
N ILE A 95 9.44 20.47 -36.74
CA ILE A 95 9.01 19.13 -36.35
C ILE A 95 8.05 19.23 -35.16
N ILE A 96 6.89 18.60 -35.27
CA ILE A 96 5.88 18.56 -34.21
C ILE A 96 5.60 17.13 -33.77
N LYS A 97 5.34 16.95 -32.47
CA LYS A 97 4.96 15.67 -31.88
C LYS A 97 3.59 15.77 -31.22
N VAL A 98 2.65 14.99 -31.73
CA VAL A 98 1.28 14.91 -31.26
C VAL A 98 1.07 13.57 -30.56
N ASN A 99 0.39 13.57 -29.42
CA ASN A 99 0.01 12.34 -28.74
C ASN A 99 -1.43 11.97 -29.13
N CYS A 100 -1.62 10.81 -29.76
CA CYS A 100 -2.91 10.42 -30.33
C CYS A 100 -4.00 10.28 -29.25
N GLY A 101 -3.65 9.80 -28.05
CA GLY A 101 -4.60 9.71 -26.93
C GLY A 101 -5.07 11.06 -26.36
N LYS A 102 -4.49 12.19 -26.82
CA LYS A 102 -4.93 13.54 -26.45
C LYS A 102 -5.70 14.25 -27.58
N LEU A 103 -5.78 13.65 -28.77
CA LEU A 103 -6.50 14.25 -29.89
C LEU A 103 -8.01 14.17 -29.66
N GLN A 104 -8.71 15.23 -30.04
CA GLN A 104 -10.17 15.23 -30.05
C GLN A 104 -10.69 14.35 -31.20
N ALA A 105 -11.74 13.57 -30.94
CA ALA A 105 -12.42 12.75 -31.95
C ALA A 105 -12.89 13.55 -33.18
N SER A 106 -13.15 14.85 -33.02
CA SER A 106 -13.52 15.75 -34.11
C SER A 106 -12.43 15.92 -35.17
N GLY A 107 -11.15 15.68 -34.85
CA GLY A 107 -10.04 15.86 -35.79
C GLY A 107 -9.71 17.32 -36.16
N ALA A 108 -10.47 18.29 -35.63
CA ALA A 108 -10.35 19.71 -35.99
C ALA A 108 -8.96 20.29 -35.68
N GLU A 109 -8.28 19.77 -34.67
CA GLU A 109 -6.92 20.17 -34.33
C GLU A 109 -5.90 19.71 -35.40
N LEU A 110 -6.10 18.52 -35.96
CA LEU A 110 -5.16 17.92 -36.91
C LEU A 110 -5.39 18.44 -38.34
N PHE A 111 -6.65 18.41 -38.77
CA PHE A 111 -7.08 18.72 -40.14
C PHE A 111 -7.56 20.17 -40.32
N GLY A 112 -7.78 20.91 -39.24
CA GLY A 112 -8.29 22.28 -39.28
C GLY A 112 -9.81 22.34 -39.51
N ARG A 113 -10.34 23.57 -39.60
CA ARG A 113 -11.75 23.83 -39.94
C ARG A 113 -11.86 24.64 -41.22
N GLU A 114 -12.86 24.32 -42.03
CA GLU A 114 -13.15 25.09 -43.25
C GLU A 114 -13.52 26.54 -42.91
N GLY A 115 -12.83 27.51 -43.55
CA GLY A 115 -13.01 28.95 -43.29
C GLY A 115 -12.70 29.39 -41.85
N GLY A 116 -11.92 28.59 -41.11
CA GLY A 116 -11.58 28.81 -39.71
C GLY A 116 -10.07 28.69 -39.43
N LYS A 117 -9.73 28.28 -38.20
CA LYS A 117 -8.33 28.09 -37.78
C LYS A 117 -7.65 26.98 -38.57
N TYR A 118 -6.39 27.20 -38.94
CA TYR A 118 -5.55 26.22 -39.60
C TYR A 118 -5.31 24.99 -38.72
N GLY A 119 -5.32 23.80 -39.34
CA GLY A 119 -4.93 22.55 -38.69
C GLY A 119 -3.43 22.40 -38.57
N LEU A 120 -2.99 21.46 -37.73
CA LEU A 120 -1.57 21.16 -37.54
C LEU A 120 -0.85 20.78 -38.84
N ILE A 121 -1.50 20.02 -39.74
CA ILE A 121 -0.89 19.60 -41.02
C ILE A 121 -0.64 20.81 -41.93
N GLU A 122 -1.60 21.73 -41.99
CA GLU A 122 -1.52 22.92 -42.84
C GLU A 122 -0.47 23.92 -42.32
N ALA A 123 -0.49 24.19 -41.01
CA ALA A 123 0.48 25.07 -40.37
C ALA A 123 1.92 24.50 -40.47
N LEU A 124 2.08 23.18 -40.49
CA LEU A 124 3.39 22.54 -40.56
C LEU A 124 4.05 22.68 -41.95
N GLY A 125 3.28 22.64 -43.03
CA GLY A 125 3.79 22.75 -44.39
C GLY A 125 4.71 21.60 -44.77
N LYS A 126 6.00 21.89 -45.05
CA LYS A 126 7.03 20.90 -45.44
C LYS A 126 7.75 20.24 -44.24
N GLY A 127 7.26 20.47 -43.02
CA GLY A 127 7.83 19.94 -41.79
C GLY A 127 7.60 18.44 -41.56
N THR A 128 7.84 17.98 -40.34
CA THR A 128 7.63 16.58 -39.93
C THR A 128 6.61 16.46 -38.79
N LEU A 129 5.59 15.63 -38.99
CA LEU A 129 4.55 15.33 -38.01
C LEU A 129 4.79 13.94 -37.41
N ILE A 130 5.02 13.90 -36.10
CA ILE A 130 5.14 12.66 -35.33
C ILE A 130 3.82 12.36 -34.63
N PHE A 131 3.21 11.24 -34.98
CA PHE A 131 2.09 10.66 -34.23
C PHE A 131 2.63 9.69 -33.18
N ASN A 132 2.57 10.10 -31.92
CA ASN A 132 2.96 9.26 -30.80
C ASN A 132 1.77 8.45 -30.28
N ASN A 133 2.00 7.18 -29.95
CA ASN A 133 1.00 6.23 -29.47
C ASN A 133 -0.21 6.08 -30.41
N ILE A 134 0.04 5.76 -31.68
CA ILE A 134 -1.04 5.65 -32.68
C ILE A 134 -2.11 4.60 -32.34
N GLN A 135 -1.80 3.63 -31.48
CA GLN A 135 -2.78 2.68 -30.95
C GLN A 135 -3.86 3.32 -30.04
N GLU A 136 -3.65 4.57 -29.60
CA GLU A 136 -4.60 5.35 -28.79
C GLU A 136 -5.39 6.35 -29.65
N LEU A 137 -5.32 6.25 -30.99
CA LEU A 137 -6.05 7.14 -31.88
C LEU A 137 -7.57 6.95 -31.71
N PRO A 138 -8.36 8.03 -31.64
CA PRO A 138 -9.82 7.93 -31.69
C PRO A 138 -10.29 7.18 -32.95
N PRO A 139 -11.28 6.28 -32.84
CA PRO A 139 -11.74 5.44 -33.95
C PRO A 139 -12.23 6.28 -35.14
N GLU A 140 -12.78 7.47 -34.90
CA GLU A 140 -13.26 8.39 -35.92
C GLU A 140 -12.13 8.92 -36.82
N LEU A 141 -10.89 8.97 -36.30
CA LEU A 141 -9.72 9.48 -37.01
C LEU A 141 -8.94 8.40 -37.77
N HIS A 142 -9.29 7.12 -37.60
CA HIS A 142 -8.60 6.02 -38.30
C HIS A 142 -8.74 6.12 -39.82
N GLN A 143 -9.96 6.24 -40.34
CA GLN A 143 -10.22 6.34 -41.78
C GLN A 143 -9.55 7.58 -42.42
N PRO A 144 -9.70 8.80 -41.86
CA PRO A 144 -8.99 9.98 -42.36
C PRO A 144 -7.47 9.83 -42.36
N LEU A 145 -6.90 9.16 -41.35
CA LEU A 145 -5.46 8.94 -41.29
C LEU A 145 -4.98 7.93 -42.33
N CYS A 146 -5.71 6.84 -42.55
CA CYS A 146 -5.39 5.87 -43.58
C CYS A 146 -5.39 6.52 -44.97
N GLN A 147 -6.38 7.39 -45.24
CA GLN A 147 -6.42 8.17 -46.47
C GLN A 147 -5.24 9.14 -46.58
N LEU A 148 -4.89 9.84 -45.50
CA LEU A 148 -3.72 10.72 -45.46
C LEU A 148 -2.41 9.97 -45.77
N LEU A 149 -2.24 8.75 -45.25
CA LEU A 149 -1.04 7.95 -45.48
C LEU A 149 -0.97 7.42 -46.91
N ALA A 150 -2.08 6.95 -47.47
CA ALA A 150 -2.15 6.34 -48.79
C ALA A 150 -2.09 7.38 -49.93
N GLU A 151 -2.88 8.46 -49.82
CA GLU A 151 -3.11 9.41 -50.90
C GLU A 151 -2.37 10.75 -50.72
N GLN A 152 -1.77 11.00 -49.54
CA GLN A 152 -1.18 12.29 -49.16
C GLN A 152 -2.19 13.45 -49.23
N ILE A 153 -3.46 13.16 -48.94
CA ILE A 153 -4.60 14.07 -49.05
C ILE A 153 -5.40 14.05 -47.75
N TYR A 154 -5.98 15.20 -47.36
CA TYR A 154 -6.91 15.29 -46.24
C TYR A 154 -8.06 16.28 -46.49
N PHE A 155 -9.11 16.16 -45.68
CA PHE A 155 -10.28 17.02 -45.70
C PHE A 155 -10.39 17.79 -44.37
N PRO A 156 -10.47 19.14 -44.40
CA PRO A 156 -10.77 19.93 -43.21
C PRO A 156 -12.14 19.59 -42.63
N VAL A 157 -12.31 19.81 -41.32
CA VAL A 157 -13.59 19.55 -40.64
C VAL A 157 -14.63 20.59 -41.07
N GLN A 158 -15.80 20.11 -41.49
CA GLN A 158 -16.92 20.94 -41.94
C GLN A 158 -17.45 21.84 -40.82
N ARG A 159 -17.88 23.05 -41.18
CA ARG A 159 -18.54 24.00 -40.26
C ARG A 159 -20.07 23.87 -40.28
N SER A 160 -20.64 23.35 -41.36
CA SER A 160 -22.08 23.13 -41.60
C SER A 160 -22.22 22.00 -42.63
N GLU A 161 -23.30 21.22 -42.56
CA GLU A 161 -23.54 20.04 -43.43
C GLU A 161 -23.66 20.37 -44.94
N ASN A 162 -23.78 21.66 -45.29
CA ASN A 162 -24.08 22.12 -46.65
C ASN A 162 -22.85 22.55 -47.49
N THR A 163 -21.60 22.38 -47.03
CA THR A 163 -20.40 22.64 -47.84
C THR A 163 -19.63 21.35 -48.16
N THR A 164 -19.38 21.11 -49.45
CA THR A 164 -18.49 20.02 -49.91
C THR A 164 -17.05 20.31 -49.49
N PRO A 165 -16.38 19.42 -48.72
CA PRO A 165 -15.08 19.70 -48.15
C PRO A 165 -14.02 19.77 -49.25
N GLN A 166 -13.31 20.90 -49.36
CA GLN A 166 -12.26 21.06 -50.35
C GLN A 166 -11.03 20.20 -50.01
N GLN A 167 -10.61 19.38 -50.98
CA GLN A 167 -9.46 18.50 -50.87
C GLN A 167 -8.15 19.29 -50.71
N LYS A 168 -7.32 18.96 -49.71
CA LYS A 168 -5.98 19.55 -49.52
C LYS A 168 -4.88 18.48 -49.58
N LYS A 169 -3.70 18.86 -50.10
CA LYS A 169 -2.51 17.99 -50.16
C LYS A 169 -1.63 18.15 -48.91
N CYS A 170 -1.19 17.03 -48.35
CA CYS A 170 -0.20 16.99 -47.29
C CYS A 170 1.21 17.10 -47.90
N HIS A 171 1.98 18.08 -47.44
CA HIS A 171 3.39 18.26 -47.81
C HIS A 171 4.35 17.83 -46.69
N ALA A 172 3.81 17.45 -45.54
CA ALA A 172 4.56 17.12 -44.35
C ALA A 172 4.99 15.65 -44.37
N ARG A 173 6.18 15.38 -43.85
CA ARG A 173 6.64 14.03 -43.59
C ARG A 173 5.91 13.45 -42.37
N ILE A 174 5.36 12.24 -42.49
CA ILE A 174 4.62 11.59 -41.40
C ILE A 174 5.46 10.49 -40.76
N ILE A 175 5.62 10.53 -39.43
CA ILE A 175 6.25 9.46 -38.65
C ILE A 175 5.26 8.96 -37.59
N LEU A 176 4.98 7.67 -37.59
CA LEU A 176 4.04 7.01 -36.70
C LEU A 176 4.83 6.23 -35.64
N ILE A 177 4.43 6.33 -34.38
CA ILE A 177 5.04 5.59 -33.27
C ILE A 177 3.99 4.72 -32.60
N THR A 178 4.32 3.45 -32.41
CA THR A 178 3.44 2.49 -31.75
C THR A 178 4.17 1.51 -30.85
N GLU A 179 3.44 0.84 -29.96
CA GLU A 179 3.98 -0.22 -29.10
C GLU A 179 4.03 -1.59 -29.80
N LYS A 180 3.03 -1.87 -30.62
CA LYS A 180 2.88 -3.14 -31.35
C LYS A 180 2.61 -2.85 -32.81
N ALA A 181 3.00 -3.75 -33.70
CA ALA A 181 2.65 -3.61 -35.10
C ALA A 181 1.12 -3.63 -35.25
N ILE A 182 0.57 -2.62 -35.94
CA ILE A 182 -0.85 -2.53 -36.31
C ILE A 182 -0.93 -2.87 -37.79
N PRO A 183 -1.45 -4.04 -38.19
CA PRO A 183 -1.43 -4.52 -39.57
C PRO A 183 -2.02 -3.53 -40.58
N GLU A 184 -3.13 -2.89 -40.22
CA GLU A 184 -3.86 -1.92 -41.04
C GLU A 184 -2.98 -0.73 -41.44
N ILE A 185 -2.18 -0.23 -40.50
CA ILE A 185 -1.31 0.94 -40.72
C ILE A 185 0.03 0.51 -41.32
N SER A 186 0.57 -0.65 -40.91
CA SER A 186 1.87 -1.11 -41.41
C SER A 186 1.89 -1.37 -42.91
N ASN A 187 0.75 -1.78 -43.48
CA ASN A 187 0.62 -2.03 -44.92
C ASN A 187 0.55 -0.73 -45.75
N LEU A 188 0.21 0.40 -45.13
CA LEU A 188 0.06 1.71 -45.77
C LEU A 188 1.35 2.55 -45.70
N VAL A 189 2.37 2.06 -45.00
CA VAL A 189 3.59 2.82 -44.71
C VAL A 189 4.79 2.19 -45.40
N THR A 190 5.55 3.00 -46.15
CA THR A 190 6.65 2.49 -46.99
C THR A 190 7.84 1.96 -46.19
N HIS A 191 8.09 2.50 -44.99
CA HIS A 191 9.21 2.11 -44.14
C HIS A 191 8.77 1.76 -42.73
N THR A 192 9.09 0.54 -42.29
CA THR A 192 8.82 0.09 -40.93
C THR A 192 10.13 -0.19 -40.18
N ILE A 193 10.31 0.42 -39.01
CA ILE A 193 11.46 0.27 -38.13
C ILE A 193 11.01 -0.44 -36.84
N LYS A 194 11.58 -1.64 -36.60
CA LYS A 194 11.38 -2.37 -35.35
C LYS A 194 12.48 -2.03 -34.36
N VAL A 195 12.13 -1.39 -33.26
CA VAL A 195 13.07 -1.07 -32.19
C VAL A 195 13.17 -2.27 -31.24
N PRO A 196 14.34 -2.94 -31.15
CA PRO A 196 14.47 -4.12 -30.31
C PRO A 196 14.59 -3.73 -28.83
N PRO A 197 14.00 -4.53 -27.92
CA PRO A 197 14.01 -4.26 -26.49
C PRO A 197 15.41 -4.39 -25.89
N LEU A 198 15.63 -3.71 -24.77
CA LEU A 198 16.92 -3.63 -24.08
C LEU A 198 17.45 -5.00 -23.66
N ARG A 199 16.56 -5.92 -23.25
CA ARG A 199 16.91 -7.31 -22.89
C ARG A 199 17.57 -8.12 -24.00
N VAL A 200 17.36 -7.76 -25.26
CA VAL A 200 17.97 -8.43 -26.43
C VAL A 200 19.32 -7.80 -26.80
N ARG A 201 19.61 -6.60 -26.30
CA ARG A 201 20.86 -5.85 -26.52
C ARG A 201 21.60 -5.56 -25.22
N LYS A 202 21.66 -6.55 -24.32
CA LYS A 202 22.34 -6.45 -23.01
C LYS A 202 23.82 -6.05 -23.09
N SER A 203 24.50 -6.35 -24.21
CA SER A 203 25.87 -5.90 -24.47
C SER A 203 26.02 -4.37 -24.58
N ASP A 204 24.94 -3.65 -24.89
CA ASP A 204 24.95 -2.18 -25.01
C ASP A 204 24.73 -1.46 -23.67
N LEU A 205 24.41 -2.20 -22.59
CA LEU A 205 24.06 -1.62 -21.29
C LEU A 205 25.18 -0.79 -20.68
N GLU A 206 26.44 -1.22 -20.85
CA GLU A 206 27.59 -0.50 -20.32
C GLU A 206 27.74 0.87 -20.99
N ASP A 207 27.74 0.89 -22.33
CA ASP A 207 27.82 2.12 -23.12
C ASP A 207 26.65 3.06 -22.79
N GLN A 208 25.43 2.50 -22.70
CA GLN A 208 24.22 3.25 -22.39
C GLN A 208 24.24 3.82 -20.96
N ALA A 209 24.68 3.04 -19.99
CA ALA A 209 24.79 3.49 -18.60
C ALA A 209 25.81 4.61 -18.48
N ASN A 210 26.99 4.43 -19.08
CA ASN A 210 28.05 5.45 -19.11
C ASN A 210 27.59 6.74 -19.78
N TYR A 211 26.77 6.65 -20.83
CA TYR A 211 26.17 7.81 -21.47
C TYR A 211 25.24 8.57 -20.51
N TYR A 212 24.31 7.89 -19.85
CA TYR A 212 23.40 8.54 -18.89
C TYR A 212 24.16 9.14 -17.70
N ILE A 213 25.16 8.43 -17.17
CA ILE A 213 26.03 8.95 -16.11
C ILE A 213 26.69 10.26 -16.54
N SER A 214 27.29 10.29 -17.74
CA SER A 214 27.92 11.51 -18.26
C SER A 214 26.93 12.65 -18.48
N LEU A 215 25.72 12.36 -18.94
CA LEU A 215 24.67 13.36 -19.17
C LEU A 215 24.22 14.00 -17.85
N ILE A 216 23.91 13.17 -16.86
CA ILE A 216 23.38 13.57 -15.55
C ILE A 216 24.47 14.25 -14.71
N ALA A 217 25.71 13.75 -14.75
CA ALA A 217 26.83 14.38 -14.06
C ALA A 217 27.08 15.80 -14.57
N ARG A 218 27.02 16.00 -15.90
CA ARG A 218 27.18 17.32 -16.53
C ARG A 218 26.04 18.28 -16.16
N SER A 219 24.79 17.81 -16.15
CA SER A 219 23.64 18.67 -15.80
C SER A 219 23.65 19.09 -14.33
N ARG A 220 24.23 18.26 -13.45
CA ARG A 220 24.33 18.50 -12.00
C ARG A 220 25.65 19.11 -11.54
N LYS A 221 26.61 19.31 -12.46
CA LYS A 221 27.96 19.84 -12.18
C LYS A 221 28.74 19.01 -11.14
N ILE A 222 28.63 17.68 -11.20
CA ILE A 222 29.37 16.75 -10.32
C ILE A 222 30.45 16.00 -11.11
N SER A 223 31.43 15.43 -10.41
CA SER A 223 32.40 14.51 -11.01
C SER A 223 31.68 13.29 -11.60
N LYS A 224 32.18 12.76 -12.72
CA LYS A 224 31.60 11.57 -13.36
C LYS A 224 31.85 10.35 -12.46
N PRO A 225 30.82 9.72 -11.88
CA PRO A 225 31.02 8.50 -11.11
C PRO A 225 31.30 7.32 -12.04
N THR A 226 31.99 6.32 -11.50
CA THR A 226 32.32 5.07 -12.21
C THR A 226 31.39 3.95 -11.78
N ILE A 227 30.94 3.10 -12.71
CA ILE A 227 30.12 1.94 -12.38
C ILE A 227 31.02 0.76 -12.02
N THR A 228 30.72 0.04 -10.92
CA THR A 228 31.49 -1.15 -10.55
C THR A 228 31.13 -2.34 -11.45
N ALA A 229 32.07 -3.28 -11.60
CA ALA A 229 31.85 -4.48 -12.41
C ALA A 229 30.66 -5.32 -11.94
N ASP A 230 30.45 -5.44 -10.63
CA ASP A 230 29.31 -6.18 -10.06
C ASP A 230 27.98 -5.49 -10.34
N ALA A 231 27.94 -4.16 -10.24
CA ALA A 231 26.74 -3.40 -10.59
C ALA A 231 26.39 -3.55 -12.07
N LEU A 232 27.41 -3.56 -12.95
CA LEU A 232 27.21 -3.78 -14.39
C LEU A 232 26.70 -5.19 -14.69
N ARG A 233 27.29 -6.23 -14.08
CA ARG A 233 26.81 -7.63 -14.20
C ARG A 233 25.36 -7.74 -13.78
N ARG A 234 24.98 -7.07 -12.69
CA ARG A 234 23.59 -7.05 -12.19
C ARG A 234 22.63 -6.36 -13.16
N LEU A 235 23.02 -5.22 -13.74
CA LEU A 235 22.26 -4.56 -14.80
C LEU A 235 22.06 -5.52 -15.98
N GLN A 236 23.10 -6.23 -16.42
CA GLN A 236 23.01 -7.18 -17.53
C GLN A 236 22.09 -8.37 -17.24
N THR A 237 21.94 -8.79 -15.99
CA THR A 237 21.02 -9.90 -15.65
C THR A 237 19.55 -9.48 -15.70
N TYR A 238 19.24 -8.19 -15.53
CA TYR A 238 17.86 -7.69 -15.45
C TYR A 238 17.24 -7.46 -16.84
N ASP A 239 15.92 -7.61 -16.94
CA ASP A 239 15.22 -7.62 -18.23
C ASP A 239 14.67 -6.26 -18.66
N PHE A 240 14.65 -5.26 -17.78
CA PHE A 240 14.19 -3.89 -18.06
C PHE A 240 12.82 -3.84 -18.76
N PRO A 241 11.72 -4.17 -18.07
CA PRO A 241 10.37 -4.10 -18.64
C PRO A 241 10.02 -2.72 -19.24
N ASN A 242 10.63 -1.62 -18.75
CA ASN A 242 10.45 -0.28 -19.32
C ASN A 242 11.74 0.28 -19.97
N ASN A 243 12.59 -0.64 -20.46
CA ASN A 243 13.72 -0.40 -21.35
C ASN A 243 14.65 0.77 -20.93
N LEU A 244 14.96 1.68 -21.85
CA LEU A 244 15.92 2.77 -21.65
C LEU A 244 15.45 3.77 -20.60
N ARG A 245 14.13 4.00 -20.52
CA ARG A 245 13.53 4.91 -19.53
C ARG A 245 13.71 4.41 -18.10
N GLU A 246 13.60 3.09 -17.90
CA GLU A 246 13.88 2.47 -16.60
C GLU A 246 15.37 2.60 -16.24
N LEU A 247 16.26 2.34 -17.20
CA LEU A 247 17.69 2.46 -17.00
C LEU A 247 18.12 3.90 -16.66
N GLU A 248 17.62 4.90 -17.39
CA GLU A 248 17.88 6.32 -17.14
C GLU A 248 17.47 6.70 -15.70
N ASN A 249 16.26 6.33 -15.30
CA ASN A 249 15.74 6.59 -13.95
C ASN A 249 16.56 5.90 -12.85
N LEU A 250 16.95 4.64 -13.07
CA LEU A 250 17.78 3.89 -12.11
C LEU A 250 19.12 4.58 -11.88
N ILE A 251 19.78 5.01 -12.95
CA ILE A 251 21.07 5.71 -12.90
C ILE A 251 20.91 7.09 -12.27
N GLU A 252 19.87 7.84 -12.65
CA GLU A 252 19.62 9.16 -12.07
C GLU A 252 19.44 9.06 -10.55
N ARG A 253 18.63 8.11 -10.08
CA ARG A 253 18.44 7.88 -8.65
C ARG A 253 19.75 7.46 -7.97
N ALA A 254 20.50 6.55 -8.58
CA ALA A 254 21.78 6.10 -8.04
C ALA A 254 22.75 7.27 -7.84
N ILE A 255 22.78 8.21 -8.80
CA ILE A 255 23.59 9.43 -8.72
C ILE A 255 23.09 10.37 -7.61
N VAL A 256 21.76 10.51 -7.42
CA VAL A 256 21.19 11.29 -6.29
C VAL A 256 21.62 10.70 -4.94
N GLN A 257 21.74 9.38 -4.84
CA GLN A 257 22.03 8.66 -3.59
C GLN A 257 23.53 8.58 -3.25
N LEU A 258 24.42 9.01 -4.15
CA LEU A 258 25.86 9.04 -3.91
C LEU A 258 26.18 9.97 -2.74
N SER A 259 26.56 9.37 -1.60
CA SER A 259 26.93 10.07 -0.36
C SER A 259 28.43 10.30 -0.33
N GLY A 260 28.96 11.14 -1.24
CA GLY A 260 30.38 11.48 -1.31
C GLY A 260 31.31 10.42 -1.93
N SER A 261 30.80 9.24 -2.28
CA SER A 261 31.56 8.25 -3.07
C SER A 261 31.51 8.61 -4.57
N ASN A 262 32.56 8.25 -5.33
CA ASN A 262 32.62 8.42 -6.79
C ASN A 262 32.37 7.10 -7.55
N GLN A 263 31.84 6.09 -6.86
CA GLN A 263 31.56 4.75 -7.40
C GLN A 263 30.09 4.39 -7.22
N LEU A 264 29.44 3.99 -8.32
CA LEU A 264 28.11 3.42 -8.35
C LEU A 264 28.23 1.91 -8.13
N THR A 265 28.06 1.49 -6.87
CA THR A 265 28.02 0.08 -6.49
C THR A 265 26.65 -0.53 -6.74
N GLU A 266 26.55 -1.86 -6.69
CA GLU A 266 25.28 -2.58 -6.87
C GLU A 266 24.21 -2.07 -5.90
N ASP A 267 24.55 -1.89 -4.62
CA ASP A 267 23.65 -1.44 -3.56
C ASP A 267 23.13 0.00 -3.74
N ILE A 268 23.85 0.83 -4.50
CA ILE A 268 23.44 2.21 -4.82
C ILE A 268 22.51 2.21 -6.05
N ILE A 269 22.85 1.43 -7.09
CA ILE A 269 22.06 1.37 -8.34
C ILE A 269 20.73 0.65 -8.09
N TRP A 270 20.85 -0.50 -7.43
CA TRP A 270 19.75 -1.27 -6.92
C TRP A 270 19.73 -0.97 -5.43
N PRO A 271 18.92 0.00 -4.94
CA PRO A 271 18.61 0.05 -3.52
C PRO A 271 18.09 -1.34 -3.23
N SER A 272 18.93 -2.12 -2.58
CA SER A 272 18.85 -3.56 -2.63
C SER A 272 17.42 -3.90 -2.23
N ARG A 273 16.78 -4.87 -2.89
CA ARG A 273 15.81 -5.68 -2.13
C ARG A 273 16.61 -6.13 -0.94
N GLY A 274 16.47 -5.42 0.18
CA GLY A 274 17.45 -5.54 1.26
C GLY A 274 17.57 -7.01 1.57
N LYS A 275 18.76 -7.50 1.93
CA LYS A 275 18.95 -8.87 2.44
C LYS A 275 17.85 -9.27 3.46
N LYS A 276 17.19 -8.29 4.09
CA LYS A 276 15.93 -8.37 4.88
C LYS A 276 14.65 -8.86 4.17
N GLN A 277 14.60 -9.09 2.85
CA GLN A 277 13.42 -9.65 2.14
C GLN A 277 13.54 -11.16 1.83
N GLN A 278 14.66 -11.82 2.19
CA GLN A 278 14.93 -13.23 1.84
C GLN A 278 13.85 -14.23 2.31
N PHE A 279 13.00 -13.86 3.27
CA PHE A 279 11.97 -14.74 3.82
C PHE A 279 10.53 -14.23 3.57
N ARG A 280 10.29 -13.47 2.50
CA ARG A 280 8.94 -12.98 2.17
C ARG A 280 8.35 -13.68 0.94
N LEU A 281 7.24 -14.40 1.12
CA LEU A 281 6.49 -15.05 0.04
C LEU A 281 5.17 -14.29 -0.22
N ASN A 282 5.01 -13.71 -1.41
CA ASN A 282 3.78 -13.00 -1.78
C ASN A 282 2.65 -13.98 -2.15
N LEU A 283 1.69 -14.17 -1.25
CA LEU A 283 0.53 -15.04 -1.41
C LEU A 283 -0.35 -14.66 -2.60
N LEU A 284 -0.42 -13.38 -2.96
CA LEU A 284 -1.25 -12.91 -4.08
C LEU A 284 -0.70 -13.34 -5.44
N ASN A 285 0.60 -13.61 -5.53
CA ASN A 285 1.24 -14.10 -6.74
C ASN A 285 1.13 -15.63 -6.84
N VAL A 286 1.23 -16.34 -5.71
CA VAL A 286 1.14 -17.80 -5.65
C VAL A 286 -0.31 -18.28 -5.85
N TYR A 287 -1.29 -17.57 -5.28
CA TYR A 287 -2.71 -17.94 -5.33
C TYR A 287 -3.56 -16.85 -6.00
N PRO A 288 -3.70 -16.84 -7.33
CA PRO A 288 -4.48 -15.82 -8.05
C PRO A 288 -5.96 -15.77 -7.64
N ARG A 289 -6.55 -16.91 -7.27
CA ARG A 289 -7.94 -16.98 -6.76
C ARG A 289 -8.11 -16.18 -5.47
N LEU A 290 -7.13 -16.23 -4.56
CA LEU A 290 -7.13 -15.44 -3.33
C LEU A 290 -7.13 -13.95 -3.65
N ARG A 291 -6.31 -13.52 -4.61
CA ARG A 291 -6.27 -12.12 -5.05
C ARG A 291 -7.62 -11.66 -5.61
N ASN A 292 -8.27 -12.49 -6.42
CA ASN A 292 -9.58 -12.17 -6.97
C ASN A 292 -10.65 -12.07 -5.87
N PHE A 293 -10.65 -12.99 -4.91
CA PHE A 293 -11.55 -12.93 -3.75
C PHE A 293 -11.34 -11.66 -2.92
N LEU A 294 -10.10 -11.35 -2.54
CA LEU A 294 -9.78 -10.16 -1.73
C LEU A 294 -10.04 -8.82 -2.44
N ARG A 295 -10.06 -8.82 -3.79
CA ARG A 295 -10.44 -7.64 -4.59
C ARG A 295 -11.95 -7.52 -4.80
N SER A 296 -12.68 -8.62 -4.65
CA SER A 296 -14.12 -8.65 -4.87
C SER A 296 -14.88 -7.80 -3.84
N PRO A 297 -16.13 -7.39 -4.13
CA PRO A 297 -16.98 -6.73 -3.14
C PRO A 297 -17.37 -7.65 -1.98
N TRP A 298 -17.14 -8.96 -2.07
CA TRP A 298 -17.41 -9.88 -0.96
C TRP A 298 -16.57 -9.54 0.27
N TYR A 299 -15.28 -9.26 0.08
CA TYR A 299 -14.36 -8.98 1.18
C TYR A 299 -14.01 -7.49 1.29
N PRO A 300 -14.15 -6.82 2.45
CA PRO A 300 -14.98 -7.22 3.60
C PRO A 300 -16.43 -6.72 3.49
N ASP A 301 -16.78 -5.94 2.46
CA ASP A 301 -18.02 -5.14 2.44
C ASP A 301 -19.30 -6.00 2.51
N ARG A 302 -19.50 -6.98 1.62
CA ARG A 302 -20.71 -7.82 1.71
C ARG A 302 -20.76 -8.67 2.97
N ILE A 303 -19.62 -9.14 3.48
CA ILE A 303 -19.59 -9.86 4.77
C ILE A 303 -20.10 -8.94 5.88
N ASN A 304 -19.62 -7.70 5.91
CA ASN A 304 -20.01 -6.74 6.94
C ASN A 304 -21.48 -6.34 6.86
N TYR A 305 -21.94 -5.85 5.70
CA TYR A 305 -23.31 -5.38 5.53
C TYR A 305 -24.32 -6.54 5.48
N GLY A 306 -23.93 -7.70 4.93
CA GLY A 306 -24.83 -8.84 4.74
C GLY A 306 -24.92 -9.80 5.92
N PHE A 307 -23.86 -9.94 6.73
CA PHE A 307 -23.82 -10.89 7.84
C PHE A 307 -23.51 -10.22 9.17
N THR A 308 -22.40 -9.47 9.28
CA THR A 308 -21.91 -8.96 10.56
C THR A 308 -22.90 -8.04 11.28
N VAL A 309 -23.59 -7.15 10.54
CA VAL A 309 -24.61 -6.25 11.12
C VAL A 309 -25.74 -7.05 11.77
N ALA A 310 -26.35 -7.98 11.02
CA ALA A 310 -27.47 -8.77 11.52
C ALA A 310 -27.04 -9.70 12.66
N ALA A 311 -25.90 -10.38 12.51
CA ALA A 311 -25.37 -11.28 13.53
C ALA A 311 -25.09 -10.55 14.85
N PHE A 312 -24.53 -9.34 14.80
CA PHE A 312 -24.26 -8.56 16.01
C PHE A 312 -25.53 -8.08 16.69
N ALA A 313 -26.51 -7.56 15.95
CA ALA A 313 -27.82 -7.19 16.51
C ALA A 313 -28.48 -8.38 17.21
N PHE A 314 -28.43 -9.56 16.59
CA PHE A 314 -28.96 -10.79 17.14
C PHE A 314 -28.26 -11.20 18.45
N ILE A 315 -26.91 -11.21 18.46
CA ILE A 315 -26.12 -11.51 19.67
C ILE A 315 -26.47 -10.55 20.81
N VAL A 316 -26.55 -9.25 20.54
CA VAL A 316 -26.90 -8.26 21.57
C VAL A 316 -28.32 -8.50 22.09
N ALA A 317 -29.29 -8.78 21.22
CA ALA A 317 -30.66 -9.07 21.63
C ALA A 317 -30.72 -10.30 22.56
N ILE A 318 -29.99 -11.37 22.25
CA ILE A 318 -29.93 -12.57 23.09
C ILE A 318 -29.32 -12.27 24.46
N LEU A 319 -28.29 -11.43 24.54
CA LEU A 319 -27.70 -11.06 25.82
C LEU A 319 -28.68 -10.28 26.74
N PHE A 320 -29.63 -9.53 26.16
CA PHE A 320 -30.67 -8.84 26.91
C PHE A 320 -31.85 -9.73 27.30
N PHE A 321 -32.35 -10.52 26.35
CA PHE A 321 -33.64 -11.21 26.52
C PHE A 321 -33.52 -12.66 26.96
N ALA A 322 -32.39 -13.31 26.73
CA ALA A 322 -32.18 -14.71 27.10
C ALA A 322 -31.72 -14.84 28.57
N PRO A 323 -31.59 -16.07 29.11
CA PRO A 323 -31.14 -16.29 30.48
C PRO A 323 -29.83 -15.55 30.77
N GLN A 324 -29.69 -15.01 31.98
CA GLN A 324 -28.59 -14.11 32.30
C GLN A 324 -27.29 -14.84 32.69
N THR A 325 -27.33 -16.17 32.79
CA THR A 325 -26.21 -17.02 33.19
C THR A 325 -25.53 -17.67 32.00
N ARG A 326 -24.21 -17.84 32.11
CA ARG A 326 -23.34 -18.38 31.05
C ARG A 326 -23.67 -19.81 30.62
N SER A 327 -24.17 -20.63 31.54
CA SER A 327 -24.56 -22.02 31.26
C SER A 327 -25.84 -22.14 30.42
N HIS A 328 -26.64 -21.08 30.33
CA HIS A 328 -27.93 -21.06 29.63
C HIS A 328 -28.01 -19.93 28.60
N ASN A 329 -26.88 -19.31 28.25
CA ASN A 329 -26.84 -18.23 27.27
C ASN A 329 -25.72 -18.48 26.26
N PHE A 330 -26.10 -18.89 25.05
CA PHE A 330 -25.11 -19.22 24.03
C PHE A 330 -24.32 -17.99 23.57
N ALA A 331 -24.91 -16.79 23.57
CA ALA A 331 -24.20 -15.59 23.17
C ALA A 331 -23.06 -15.27 24.15
N LEU A 332 -23.32 -15.43 25.45
CA LEU A 332 -22.33 -15.27 26.50
C LEU A 332 -21.25 -16.36 26.44
N ASN A 333 -21.66 -17.62 26.27
CA ASN A 333 -20.72 -18.74 26.10
C ASN A 333 -19.86 -18.58 24.84
N PHE A 334 -20.45 -18.23 23.69
CA PHE A 334 -19.74 -18.00 22.45
C PHE A 334 -18.70 -16.87 22.59
N PHE A 335 -19.08 -15.74 23.17
CA PHE A 335 -18.19 -14.60 23.32
C PHE A 335 -17.04 -14.84 24.31
N TRP A 336 -17.25 -15.57 25.40
CA TRP A 336 -16.20 -15.75 26.40
C TRP A 336 -15.43 -17.07 26.29
N ALA A 337 -16.07 -18.16 25.87
CA ALA A 337 -15.43 -19.48 25.75
C ALA A 337 -14.89 -19.76 24.33
N TRP A 338 -15.61 -19.40 23.25
CA TRP A 338 -15.15 -19.66 21.88
C TRP A 338 -14.27 -18.55 21.30
N TRP A 339 -14.72 -17.31 21.45
CA TRP A 339 -14.20 -16.17 20.72
C TRP A 339 -12.75 -15.82 21.10
N TRP A 340 -12.44 -15.78 22.39
CA TRP A 340 -11.12 -15.39 22.91
C TRP A 340 -10.00 -16.38 22.52
N PRO A 341 -10.12 -17.70 22.72
CA PRO A 341 -9.14 -18.66 22.24
C PRO A 341 -8.92 -18.55 20.73
N LEU A 342 -10.00 -18.43 19.95
CA LEU A 342 -9.93 -18.34 18.49
C LEU A 342 -9.18 -17.09 18.03
N ILE A 343 -9.46 -15.93 18.62
CA ILE A 343 -8.73 -14.70 18.34
C ILE A 343 -7.24 -14.84 18.68
N LEU A 344 -6.92 -15.37 19.87
CA LEU A 344 -5.54 -15.46 20.36
C LEU A 344 -4.71 -16.41 19.50
N ILE A 345 -5.28 -17.56 19.11
CA ILE A 345 -4.68 -18.50 18.15
C ILE A 345 -4.55 -17.86 16.78
N GLY A 346 -5.52 -17.03 16.35
CA GLY A 346 -5.51 -16.36 15.05
C GLY A 346 -4.44 -15.29 14.90
N PHE A 347 -4.04 -14.59 15.96
CA PHE A 347 -3.12 -13.44 15.87
C PHE A 347 -1.75 -13.77 15.22
N PRO A 348 -1.04 -14.85 15.59
CA PRO A 348 0.19 -15.26 14.91
C PRO A 348 0.03 -15.49 13.41
N PHE A 349 -1.17 -15.83 12.92
CA PHE A 349 -1.39 -16.16 11.52
C PHE A 349 -1.87 -14.96 10.72
N VAL A 350 -2.95 -14.32 11.15
CA VAL A 350 -3.70 -13.33 10.36
C VAL A 350 -3.69 -11.92 10.96
N GLY A 351 -3.00 -11.70 12.09
CA GLY A 351 -2.86 -10.38 12.71
C GLY A 351 -4.21 -9.71 12.99
N ARG A 352 -4.41 -8.46 12.52
CA ARG A 352 -5.63 -7.68 12.77
C ARG A 352 -6.80 -8.00 11.82
N LEU A 353 -6.85 -9.19 11.21
CA LEU A 353 -7.89 -9.53 10.22
C LEU A 353 -9.31 -9.30 10.77
N TRP A 354 -9.55 -9.60 12.04
CA TRP A 354 -10.86 -9.37 12.66
C TRP A 354 -11.32 -7.90 12.62
N CYS A 355 -10.39 -6.95 12.65
CA CYS A 355 -10.72 -5.53 12.56
C CYS A 355 -11.30 -5.14 11.18
N SER A 356 -11.13 -5.99 10.14
CA SER A 356 -11.82 -5.82 8.85
C SER A 356 -13.30 -6.22 8.90
N ILE A 357 -13.66 -7.18 9.76
CA ILE A 357 -15.00 -7.76 9.91
C ILE A 357 -15.63 -7.34 11.27
N CYS A 358 -15.16 -6.24 11.84
CA CYS A 358 -15.54 -5.82 13.19
C CYS A 358 -16.99 -5.30 13.24
N PRO A 359 -17.84 -5.84 14.13
CA PRO A 359 -19.22 -5.39 14.27
C PRO A 359 -19.31 -3.93 14.75
N PHE A 360 -18.44 -3.50 15.67
CA PHE A 360 -18.51 -2.14 16.21
C PHE A 360 -18.31 -1.07 15.13
N MET A 361 -17.42 -1.32 14.18
CA MET A 361 -17.06 -0.34 13.16
C MET A 361 -18.05 -0.31 12.00
N ILE A 362 -18.74 -1.40 11.69
CA ILE A 362 -19.76 -1.38 10.62
C ILE A 362 -20.95 -0.52 11.00
N TYR A 363 -21.39 -0.54 12.27
CA TYR A 363 -22.38 0.40 12.77
C TYR A 363 -21.89 1.85 12.67
N GLY A 364 -20.62 2.12 13.00
CA GLY A 364 -20.03 3.45 12.80
C GLY A 364 -20.02 3.89 11.33
N GLU A 365 -19.70 3.01 10.38
CA GLU A 365 -19.78 3.33 8.95
C GLU A 365 -21.21 3.63 8.48
N ILE A 366 -22.18 2.85 8.94
CA ILE A 366 -23.61 3.09 8.68
C ILE A 366 -24.00 4.46 9.25
N THR A 367 -23.62 4.77 10.49
CA THR A 367 -23.86 6.08 11.11
C THR A 367 -23.22 7.21 10.31
N GLN A 368 -21.98 7.05 9.85
CA GLN A 368 -21.30 8.07 9.05
C GLN A 368 -22.03 8.33 7.72
N LYS A 369 -22.43 7.27 7.01
CA LYS A 369 -23.21 7.38 5.76
C LYS A 369 -24.56 8.06 6.01
N LEU A 370 -25.27 7.63 7.05
CA LEU A 370 -26.56 8.23 7.43
C LEU A 370 -26.40 9.71 7.80
N ARG A 371 -25.36 10.06 8.55
CA ARG A 371 -25.07 11.45 8.94
C ARG A 371 -24.76 12.34 7.74
N VAL A 372 -23.97 11.86 6.77
CA VAL A 372 -23.66 12.62 5.55
C VAL A 372 -24.90 12.75 4.66
N TRP A 373 -25.74 11.72 4.62
CA TRP A 373 -27.01 11.76 3.90
C TRP A 373 -28.03 12.73 4.53
N LEU A 374 -28.17 12.72 5.87
CA LEU A 374 -29.08 13.62 6.61
C LEU A 374 -28.58 15.07 6.66
N LEU A 375 -27.26 15.29 6.76
CA LEU A 375 -26.64 16.62 6.94
C LEU A 375 -25.55 16.87 5.89
N PRO A 376 -25.89 17.02 4.60
CA PRO A 376 -24.91 17.16 3.51
C PRO A 376 -24.11 18.47 3.60
N HIS A 377 -24.67 19.53 4.20
CA HIS A 377 -24.01 20.84 4.31
C HIS A 377 -22.95 20.94 5.41
N ILE A 378 -22.94 20.01 6.37
CA ILE A 378 -21.98 20.04 7.48
C ILE A 378 -20.87 19.03 7.13
N PRO A 379 -19.62 19.43 6.86
CA PRO A 379 -18.56 18.47 6.57
C PRO A 379 -18.15 17.68 7.83
N LEU A 380 -17.62 16.47 7.64
CA LEU A 380 -17.00 15.70 8.74
C LEU A 380 -15.66 16.34 9.14
N LYS A 381 -15.30 16.27 10.42
CA LYS A 381 -14.02 16.81 10.90
C LYS A 381 -12.85 15.92 10.47
N LYS A 382 -11.75 16.53 10.03
CA LYS A 382 -10.48 15.83 9.81
C LYS A 382 -9.88 15.38 11.14
N TRP A 383 -9.00 14.38 11.08
CA TRP A 383 -8.35 13.85 12.28
C TRP A 383 -7.39 14.86 12.92
N PRO A 384 -7.48 15.11 14.23
CA PRO A 384 -6.48 15.89 14.96
C PRO A 384 -5.21 15.03 15.20
N ARG A 385 -4.45 14.75 14.13
CA ARG A 385 -3.38 13.72 14.13
C ARG A 385 -2.32 13.94 15.20
N GLN A 386 -1.82 15.16 15.38
CA GLN A 386 -0.76 15.45 16.35
C GLN A 386 -1.19 15.10 17.78
N THR A 387 -2.39 15.55 18.18
CA THR A 387 -2.96 15.25 19.49
C THR A 387 -3.29 13.77 19.65
N ALA A 388 -3.89 13.17 18.62
CA ALA A 388 -4.29 11.75 18.63
C ALA A 388 -3.08 10.80 18.67
N GLU A 389 -1.97 11.12 18.00
CA GLU A 389 -0.74 10.31 18.05
C GLU A 389 -0.03 10.42 19.41
N LYS A 390 -0.11 11.59 20.06
CA LYS A 390 0.46 11.82 21.39
C LYS A 390 -0.33 11.13 22.50
N TRP A 391 -1.66 11.25 22.48
CA TRP A 391 -2.52 10.83 23.60
C TRP A 391 -3.33 9.56 23.33
N GLY A 392 -3.60 9.21 22.07
CA GLY A 392 -4.46 8.07 21.72
C GLY A 392 -3.96 6.75 22.32
N GLY A 393 -2.65 6.53 22.31
CA GLY A 393 -2.05 5.34 22.95
C GLY A 393 -2.32 5.23 24.46
N TRP A 394 -2.25 6.35 25.18
CA TRP A 394 -2.57 6.39 26.61
C TRP A 394 -4.06 6.25 26.87
N PHE A 395 -4.90 6.82 26.02
CA PHE A 395 -6.35 6.64 26.10
C PHE A 395 -6.75 5.17 25.88
N LEU A 396 -6.14 4.49 24.92
CA LEU A 396 -6.30 3.06 24.70
C LEU A 396 -5.94 2.24 25.94
N PHE A 397 -4.78 2.54 26.53
CA PHE A 397 -4.32 1.91 27.77
C PHE A 397 -5.34 2.12 28.91
N THR A 398 -5.79 3.35 29.15
CA THR A 398 -6.74 3.66 30.22
C THR A 398 -8.09 2.99 29.99
N LEU A 399 -8.65 3.05 28.79
CA LEU A 399 -9.92 2.37 28.49
C LEU A 399 -9.81 0.86 28.66
N PHE A 400 -8.69 0.25 28.23
CA PHE A 400 -8.50 -1.19 28.38
C PHE A 400 -8.38 -1.57 29.86
N ALA A 401 -7.67 -0.78 30.67
CA ALA A 401 -7.56 -1.01 32.11
C ALA A 401 -8.93 -0.88 32.82
N LEU A 402 -9.74 0.11 32.44
CA LEU A 402 -11.10 0.26 32.96
C LEU A 402 -12.00 -0.92 32.59
N ILE A 403 -11.86 -1.47 31.38
CA ILE A 403 -12.60 -2.67 30.96
C ILE A 403 -12.18 -3.87 31.79
N LEU A 404 -10.88 -4.08 32.03
CA LEU A 404 -10.40 -5.18 32.88
C LEU A 404 -10.89 -5.06 34.33
N LEU A 405 -10.90 -3.85 34.89
CA LEU A 405 -11.45 -3.62 36.23
C LEU A 405 -12.96 -3.85 36.26
N TRP A 406 -13.69 -3.45 35.23
CA TRP A 406 -15.12 -3.76 35.15
C TRP A 406 -15.35 -5.28 35.04
N GLU A 407 -14.55 -5.95 34.20
CA GLU A 407 -14.63 -7.39 34.01
C GLU A 407 -14.50 -8.16 35.33
N GLU A 408 -13.50 -7.81 36.14
CA GLU A 408 -13.20 -8.45 37.42
C GLU A 408 -14.18 -8.05 38.54
N LEU A 409 -14.49 -6.76 38.70
CA LEU A 409 -15.26 -6.27 39.85
C LEU A 409 -16.77 -6.57 39.78
N TRP A 410 -17.31 -6.81 38.59
CA TRP A 410 -18.74 -7.10 38.40
C TRP A 410 -19.02 -8.48 37.79
N ASP A 411 -18.02 -9.37 37.75
CA ASP A 411 -18.14 -10.71 37.18
C ASP A 411 -18.81 -10.71 35.79
N LEU A 412 -18.29 -9.83 34.94
CA LEU A 412 -18.85 -9.57 33.61
C LEU A 412 -18.89 -10.82 32.72
N PRO A 413 -17.92 -11.77 32.76
CA PRO A 413 -17.95 -12.99 31.97
C PRO A 413 -19.15 -13.91 32.27
N ASN A 414 -19.78 -13.78 33.44
CA ASN A 414 -20.91 -14.61 33.86
C ASN A 414 -22.26 -13.89 33.83
N THR A 415 -22.27 -12.59 33.52
CA THR A 415 -23.48 -11.75 33.49
C THR A 415 -23.79 -11.23 32.08
N ALA A 416 -24.86 -11.74 31.45
CA ALA A 416 -25.18 -11.43 30.05
C ALA A 416 -25.51 -9.95 29.80
N TYR A 417 -26.33 -9.34 30.66
CA TYR A 417 -26.72 -7.93 30.58
C TYR A 417 -25.51 -6.99 30.60
N LEU A 418 -24.57 -7.19 31.53
CA LEU A 418 -23.36 -6.36 31.64
C LEU A 418 -22.46 -6.52 30.41
N SER A 419 -22.33 -7.74 29.89
CA SER A 419 -21.65 -8.00 28.62
C SER A 419 -22.32 -7.26 27.45
N ALA A 420 -23.66 -7.21 27.38
CA ALA A 420 -24.39 -6.45 26.37
C ALA A 420 -24.13 -4.95 26.48
N CYS A 421 -24.16 -4.40 27.70
CA CYS A 421 -23.85 -2.99 27.97
C CYS A 421 -22.43 -2.62 27.50
N LEU A 422 -21.44 -3.48 27.78
CA LEU A 422 -20.07 -3.26 27.31
C LEU A 422 -19.97 -3.22 25.78
N LEU A 423 -20.61 -4.18 25.09
CA LEU A 423 -20.64 -4.22 23.62
C LEU A 423 -21.31 -2.98 23.03
N LEU A 424 -22.43 -2.55 23.60
CA LEU A 424 -23.15 -1.34 23.17
C LEU A 424 -22.35 -0.07 23.46
N LEU A 425 -21.63 0.02 24.59
CA LEU A 425 -20.80 1.17 24.93
C LEU A 425 -19.65 1.33 23.92
N ILE A 426 -18.97 0.23 23.57
CA ILE A 426 -17.90 0.25 22.56
C ILE A 426 -18.47 0.61 21.18
N THR A 427 -19.66 0.10 20.85
CA THR A 427 -20.36 0.42 19.59
C THR A 427 -20.75 1.90 19.53
N ALA A 428 -21.30 2.44 20.62
CA ALA A 428 -21.65 3.85 20.74
C ALA A 428 -20.41 4.73 20.58
N GLY A 429 -19.28 4.38 21.20
CA GLY A 429 -18.01 5.09 20.99
C GLY A 429 -17.57 5.13 19.52
N ALA A 430 -17.72 4.01 18.81
CA ALA A 430 -17.45 3.95 17.37
C ALA A 430 -18.42 4.82 16.54
N MET A 431 -19.73 4.74 16.82
CA MET A 431 -20.78 5.53 16.15
C MET A 431 -20.61 7.03 16.36
N ILE A 432 -20.38 7.46 17.61
CA ILE A 432 -20.15 8.87 17.97
C ILE A 432 -18.92 9.41 17.23
N CYS A 433 -17.81 8.67 17.24
CA CYS A 433 -16.61 9.09 16.52
C CYS A 433 -16.83 9.17 15.01
N SER A 434 -17.60 8.24 14.44
CA SER A 434 -17.94 8.23 13.01
C SER A 434 -18.94 9.31 12.60
N ALA A 435 -19.76 9.80 13.52
CA ALA A 435 -20.64 10.95 13.27
C ALA A 435 -19.86 12.28 13.24
N ILE A 436 -18.74 12.36 13.98
CA ILE A 436 -17.93 13.57 14.15
C ILE A 436 -16.77 13.64 13.15
N PHE A 437 -16.00 12.56 13.02
CA PHE A 437 -14.76 12.50 12.24
C PHE A 437 -14.92 11.70 10.95
N GLU A 438 -14.17 12.08 9.93
CA GLU A 438 -14.09 11.31 8.68
C GLU A 438 -13.37 9.96 8.89
N ARG A 439 -13.76 8.92 8.14
CA ARG A 439 -13.12 7.58 8.16
C ARG A 439 -13.10 6.92 9.57
N ARG A 440 -12.27 5.88 9.77
CA ARG A 440 -12.26 5.05 10.98
C ARG A 440 -11.32 5.59 12.08
N PHE A 441 -11.60 6.78 12.62
CA PHE A 441 -10.78 7.41 13.68
C PHE A 441 -10.68 6.52 14.94
N TRP A 442 -11.84 6.02 15.40
CA TRP A 442 -11.96 5.15 16.58
C TRP A 442 -11.02 3.93 16.52
N CYS A 443 -10.98 3.23 15.38
CA CYS A 443 -10.18 2.02 15.19
C CYS A 443 -8.67 2.22 15.34
N ARG A 444 -8.18 3.45 15.10
CA ARG A 444 -6.73 3.76 15.16
C ARG A 444 -6.30 4.26 16.53
N TYR A 445 -7.09 5.13 17.16
CA TYR A 445 -6.62 5.89 18.32
C TYR A 445 -7.41 5.65 19.61
N LEU A 446 -8.60 5.05 19.56
CA LEU A 446 -9.50 5.00 20.73
C LEU A 446 -10.04 3.60 21.06
N CYS A 447 -10.09 2.68 20.10
CA CYS A 447 -10.62 1.33 20.31
C CYS A 447 -9.69 0.45 21.16
N PRO A 448 -10.03 0.12 22.42
CA PRO A 448 -9.15 -0.62 23.33
C PRO A 448 -8.79 -2.01 22.78
N ILE A 449 -9.79 -2.76 22.30
CA ILE A 449 -9.62 -4.05 21.61
C ILE A 449 -8.74 -3.88 20.36
N GLY A 450 -8.88 -2.77 19.64
CA GLY A 450 -8.03 -2.44 18.50
C GLY A 450 -6.56 -2.26 18.89
N GLY A 451 -6.29 -1.64 20.04
CA GLY A 451 -4.94 -1.50 20.61
C GLY A 451 -4.31 -2.85 20.90
N MET A 452 -5.03 -3.73 21.60
CA MET A 452 -4.62 -5.12 21.88
C MET A 452 -4.36 -5.90 20.59
N ASN A 453 -5.30 -5.88 19.64
CA ASN A 453 -5.16 -6.56 18.36
C ASN A 453 -3.94 -6.05 17.59
N GLY A 454 -3.68 -4.73 17.63
CA GLY A 454 -2.51 -4.12 17.00
C GLY A 454 -1.20 -4.52 17.66
N MET A 455 -1.20 -4.75 18.97
CA MET A 455 -0.04 -5.24 19.71
C MET A 455 0.31 -6.67 19.28
N PHE A 456 -0.64 -7.61 19.38
CA PHE A 456 -0.40 -9.01 19.01
C PHE A 456 -0.17 -9.22 17.51
N ALA A 457 -0.76 -8.39 16.64
CA ALA A 457 -0.54 -8.47 15.20
C ALA A 457 0.92 -8.22 14.78
N LYS A 458 1.77 -7.62 15.62
CA LYS A 458 3.21 -7.50 15.36
C LYS A 458 3.91 -8.87 15.29
N LEU A 459 3.37 -9.89 15.95
CA LEU A 459 3.88 -11.27 15.88
C LEU A 459 3.43 -12.02 14.62
N ALA A 460 2.47 -11.48 13.85
CA ALA A 460 1.85 -12.20 12.75
C ALA A 460 2.82 -12.56 11.62
N ILE A 461 2.65 -13.75 11.06
CA ILE A 461 3.38 -14.27 9.88
C ILE A 461 2.86 -13.67 8.57
N THR A 462 1.67 -13.08 8.56
CA THR A 462 1.14 -12.37 7.38
C THR A 462 1.38 -10.87 7.50
N GLU A 463 1.66 -10.21 6.38
CA GLU A 463 1.77 -8.76 6.30
C GLU A 463 1.21 -8.23 4.99
N LEU A 464 0.73 -6.98 4.99
CA LEU A 464 0.37 -6.27 3.78
C LEU A 464 1.33 -5.09 3.57
N ARG A 465 2.09 -5.12 2.48
CA ARG A 465 3.10 -4.09 2.16
C ARG A 465 3.04 -3.72 0.68
N ALA A 466 3.44 -2.51 0.33
CA ALA A 466 3.62 -2.13 -1.06
C ALA A 466 5.08 -2.22 -1.50
N GLN A 467 5.30 -2.60 -2.76
CA GLN A 467 6.60 -2.57 -3.40
C GLN A 467 7.00 -1.11 -3.63
N GLN A 468 7.89 -0.60 -2.77
CA GLN A 468 8.32 0.80 -2.79
C GLN A 468 8.87 1.22 -4.17
N GLY A 469 9.61 0.34 -4.87
CA GLY A 469 10.12 0.61 -6.21
C GLY A 469 9.02 0.96 -7.22
N ILE A 470 7.96 0.14 -7.29
CA ILE A 470 6.80 0.41 -8.17
C ILE A 470 6.07 1.68 -7.72
N CYS A 471 5.85 1.82 -6.41
CA CYS A 471 5.19 3.02 -5.87
C CYS A 471 5.96 4.31 -6.19
N SER A 472 7.28 4.32 -6.11
CA SER A 472 8.09 5.51 -6.40
C SER A 472 8.28 5.78 -7.89
N ALA A 473 8.31 4.73 -8.72
CA ALA A 473 8.62 4.86 -10.14
C ALA A 473 7.38 5.11 -11.02
N GLU A 474 6.25 4.51 -10.66
CA GLU A 474 5.06 4.47 -11.53
C GLU A 474 3.84 5.19 -10.93
N CYS A 475 3.71 5.23 -9.61
CA CYS A 475 2.50 5.73 -8.96
C CYS A 475 2.49 7.26 -8.83
N THR A 476 1.54 7.91 -9.51
CA THR A 476 1.29 9.36 -9.38
C THR A 476 -0.03 9.68 -8.67
N THR A 477 -0.90 8.69 -8.47
CA THR A 477 -2.29 8.91 -8.03
C THR A 477 -2.50 8.77 -6.53
N TYR A 478 -1.71 7.93 -5.87
CA TYR A 478 -1.82 7.63 -4.42
C TYR A 478 -3.24 7.24 -3.95
N GLN A 479 -4.04 6.62 -4.83
CA GLN A 479 -5.43 6.25 -4.57
C GLN A 479 -5.59 5.26 -3.40
N CYS A 480 -4.60 4.40 -3.17
CA CYS A 480 -4.58 3.50 -2.00
C CYS A 480 -4.66 4.24 -0.65
N TYR A 481 -4.24 5.51 -0.59
CA TYR A 481 -4.32 6.35 0.59
C TYR A 481 -5.45 7.38 0.49
N LYS A 482 -5.52 8.14 -0.62
CA LYS A 482 -6.48 9.25 -0.78
C LYS A 482 -7.90 8.79 -1.16
N GLY A 483 -8.00 7.67 -1.88
CA GLY A 483 -9.21 7.32 -2.63
C GLY A 483 -9.24 7.99 -4.00
N GLY A 484 -10.16 7.55 -4.86
CA GLY A 484 -10.37 8.12 -6.19
C GLY A 484 -11.09 7.17 -7.15
N PRO A 485 -11.34 7.64 -8.40
CA PRO A 485 -12.02 6.85 -9.43
C PRO A 485 -11.15 5.69 -9.93
N GLN A 486 -11.77 4.72 -10.60
CA GLN A 486 -11.07 3.59 -11.21
C GLN A 486 -9.97 4.07 -12.18
N LYS A 487 -8.76 3.52 -12.03
CA LYS A 487 -7.60 3.78 -12.90
C LYS A 487 -6.78 2.51 -13.05
N GLY A 488 -6.36 2.20 -14.27
CA GLY A 488 -5.65 0.96 -14.56
C GLY A 488 -6.45 -0.26 -14.06
N GLU A 489 -5.82 -1.13 -13.27
CA GLU A 489 -6.53 -2.23 -12.61
C GLU A 489 -7.15 -1.87 -11.24
N GLY A 490 -6.92 -0.66 -10.74
CA GLY A 490 -7.44 -0.19 -9.46
C GLY A 490 -8.92 0.16 -9.56
N LEU A 491 -9.73 -0.32 -8.63
CA LEU A 491 -11.16 -0.03 -8.51
C LEU A 491 -11.39 1.35 -7.87
N ALA A 492 -12.59 1.90 -8.07
CA ALA A 492 -13.02 3.09 -7.34
C ALA A 492 -13.12 2.78 -5.83
N THR A 493 -12.47 3.61 -5.01
CA THR A 493 -12.46 3.45 -3.55
C THR A 493 -12.30 4.78 -2.82
N ASP A 494 -12.68 4.83 -1.55
CA ASP A 494 -12.47 6.00 -0.66
C ASP A 494 -11.04 6.04 -0.05
N GLY A 495 -10.15 5.14 -0.49
CA GLY A 495 -8.79 5.00 0.03
C GLY A 495 -8.73 4.27 1.37
N CYS A 496 -7.54 4.26 2.00
CA CYS A 496 -7.37 3.53 3.26
C CYS A 496 -8.25 4.12 4.39
N PRO A 497 -9.11 3.30 5.03
CA PRO A 497 -10.02 3.79 6.06
C PRO A 497 -9.31 4.23 7.35
N LEU A 498 -8.02 3.88 7.53
CA LEU A 498 -7.20 4.28 8.67
C LEU A 498 -6.18 5.38 8.36
N TYR A 499 -6.21 5.96 7.15
CA TYR A 499 -5.17 6.86 6.69
C TYR A 499 -3.76 6.26 6.77
N SER A 500 -3.62 5.01 6.36
CA SER A 500 -2.33 4.32 6.28
C SER A 500 -1.93 4.14 4.82
N HIS A 501 -0.69 4.50 4.48
CA HIS A 501 -0.14 4.26 3.14
C HIS A 501 0.64 2.93 3.16
N PRO A 502 0.34 1.94 2.29
CA PRO A 502 0.92 0.60 2.38
C PRO A 502 2.44 0.56 2.16
N ALA A 503 3.02 1.58 1.50
CA ALA A 503 4.47 1.71 1.34
C ALA A 503 5.20 2.27 2.58
N GLN A 504 4.46 2.88 3.51
CA GLN A 504 4.99 3.50 4.74
C GLN A 504 4.71 2.66 5.99
N LEU A 505 3.99 1.53 5.86
CA LEU A 505 3.75 0.62 6.96
C LEU A 505 5.07 -0.03 7.41
N GLN A 506 5.45 0.24 8.66
CA GLN A 506 6.63 -0.35 9.30
C GLN A 506 6.30 -1.64 10.05
N ASP A 507 5.06 -1.72 10.55
CA ASP A 507 4.52 -2.88 11.24
C ASP A 507 3.04 -3.15 10.93
N ASN A 508 2.50 -4.21 11.51
CA ASN A 508 1.09 -4.61 11.35
C ASN A 508 0.12 -3.91 12.30
N ARG A 509 0.60 -2.97 13.14
CA ARG A 509 -0.23 -2.30 14.14
C ARG A 509 -1.33 -1.49 13.47
N ASP A 510 -1.00 -0.69 12.45
CA ASP A 510 -1.93 0.28 11.86
C ASP A 510 -2.70 -0.28 10.64
N CYS A 511 -2.52 -1.56 10.29
CA CYS A 511 -3.20 -2.21 9.18
C CYS A 511 -4.30 -3.16 9.67
N VAL A 512 -5.55 -2.90 9.30
CA VAL A 512 -6.70 -3.76 9.63
C VAL A 512 -7.05 -4.77 8.53
N LEU A 513 -6.16 -4.95 7.56
CA LEU A 513 -6.30 -5.93 6.47
C LEU A 513 -7.59 -5.83 5.64
N CYS A 514 -8.26 -4.68 5.60
CA CYS A 514 -9.46 -4.45 4.76
C CYS A 514 -9.25 -4.57 3.23
N MET A 515 -8.00 -4.73 2.77
CA MET A 515 -7.61 -4.84 1.35
C MET A 515 -8.02 -3.66 0.45
N THR A 516 -8.53 -2.54 0.97
CA THR A 516 -8.88 -1.36 0.15
C THR A 516 -7.69 -0.84 -0.66
N CYS A 517 -6.49 -0.86 -0.09
CA CYS A 517 -5.28 -0.49 -0.81
C CYS A 517 -4.93 -1.45 -1.97
N LEU A 518 -5.21 -2.76 -1.82
CA LEU A 518 -5.07 -3.75 -2.89
C LEU A 518 -6.13 -3.51 -3.98
N LYS A 519 -7.37 -3.18 -3.61
CA LYS A 519 -8.44 -2.81 -4.54
C LYS A 519 -8.11 -1.52 -5.31
N ALA A 520 -7.53 -0.53 -4.64
CA ALA A 520 -7.29 0.80 -5.18
C ALA A 520 -6.00 0.95 -6.02
N CYS A 521 -5.07 -0.01 -5.96
CA CYS A 521 -3.76 0.14 -6.60
C CYS A 521 -3.86 -0.03 -8.13
N PRO A 522 -3.42 0.95 -8.95
CA PRO A 522 -3.42 0.82 -10.41
C PRO A 522 -2.26 0.01 -10.97
N HIS A 523 -1.20 -0.25 -10.18
CA HIS A 523 0.10 -0.76 -10.64
C HIS A 523 0.52 -2.11 -10.00
N ARG A 524 -0.39 -2.91 -9.45
CA ARG A 524 -0.04 -4.19 -8.78
C ARG A 524 1.00 -4.09 -7.66
N SER A 525 1.19 -2.91 -7.03
CA SER A 525 2.29 -2.73 -6.07
C SER A 525 2.02 -3.36 -4.70
N VAL A 526 0.75 -3.56 -4.33
CA VAL A 526 0.38 -4.11 -3.03
C VAL A 526 0.57 -5.63 -3.01
N SER A 527 1.29 -6.10 -2.01
CA SER A 527 1.64 -7.50 -1.77
C SER A 527 1.10 -7.96 -0.41
N PHE A 528 0.62 -9.19 -0.35
CA PHE A 528 0.25 -9.86 0.90
C PHE A 528 1.27 -10.97 1.13
N ASN A 529 2.21 -10.75 2.05
CA ASN A 529 3.39 -11.60 2.21
C ASN A 529 3.26 -12.50 3.44
N LEU A 530 3.74 -13.74 3.32
CA LEU A 530 4.17 -14.55 4.46
C LEU A 530 5.60 -14.18 4.84
N ARG A 531 5.88 -14.11 6.15
CA ARG A 531 7.17 -13.73 6.74
C ARG A 531 7.42 -14.51 8.05
N PRO A 532 8.67 -14.58 8.53
CA PRO A 532 8.95 -15.13 9.86
C PRO A 532 8.22 -14.33 10.96
N PRO A 533 7.68 -15.00 11.98
CA PRO A 533 6.90 -14.35 13.04
C PRO A 533 7.73 -13.29 13.77
N GLY A 534 7.12 -12.14 14.05
CA GLY A 534 7.74 -11.06 14.81
C GLY A 534 8.91 -10.32 14.13
N ILE A 535 9.26 -10.62 12.87
CA ILE A 535 10.49 -10.11 12.22
C ILE A 535 10.68 -8.59 12.28
N GLU A 536 9.58 -7.83 12.25
CA GLU A 536 9.65 -6.37 12.27
C GLU A 536 10.13 -5.81 13.60
N LEU A 537 9.87 -6.52 14.71
CA LEU A 537 10.24 -6.10 16.07
C LEU A 537 11.75 -5.90 16.22
N TRP A 538 12.58 -6.60 15.44
CA TRP A 538 14.03 -6.44 15.46
C TRP A 538 14.64 -5.87 14.17
N THR A 539 13.82 -5.53 13.16
CA THR A 539 14.31 -4.99 11.88
C THR A 539 13.89 -3.57 11.55
N THR A 540 12.65 -3.19 11.86
CA THR A 540 12.00 -1.95 11.37
C THR A 540 11.10 -1.27 12.40
N HIS A 541 10.83 -1.92 13.54
CA HIS A 541 9.92 -1.44 14.57
C HIS A 541 10.40 -0.16 15.24
N GLN A 542 9.45 0.71 15.56
CA GLN A 542 9.68 1.93 16.33
C GLN A 542 9.06 1.78 17.73
N PRO A 543 9.88 1.77 18.79
CA PRO A 543 9.42 1.56 20.15
C PRO A 543 8.60 2.75 20.64
N ARG A 544 7.47 2.48 21.30
CA ARG A 544 6.60 3.49 21.94
C ARG A 544 6.30 3.11 23.39
N SER A 545 6.24 4.10 24.28
CA SER A 545 6.04 3.88 25.73
C SER A 545 4.64 3.37 26.08
N TYR A 546 3.59 3.95 25.51
CA TYR A 546 2.21 3.50 25.75
C TYR A 546 1.96 2.07 25.25
N GLU A 547 2.68 1.63 24.21
CA GLU A 547 2.63 0.25 23.73
C GLU A 547 3.21 -0.69 24.79
N VAL A 548 4.34 -0.33 25.40
CA VAL A 548 4.93 -1.11 26.49
C VAL A 548 4.02 -1.15 27.72
N ALA A 549 3.36 -0.02 28.06
CA ALA A 549 2.37 0.00 29.12
C ALA A 549 1.18 -0.93 28.82
N LEU A 550 0.64 -0.90 27.59
CA LEU A 550 -0.44 -1.78 27.16
C LEU A 550 0.01 -3.26 27.13
N LEU A 551 1.25 -3.55 26.71
CA LEU A 551 1.80 -4.89 26.73
C LEU A 551 1.82 -5.47 28.14
N PHE A 552 2.32 -4.72 29.12
CA PHE A 552 2.35 -5.19 30.51
C PHE A 552 0.95 -5.25 31.12
N LEU A 553 0.03 -4.36 30.74
CA LEU A 553 -1.37 -4.46 31.11
C LEU A 553 -1.99 -5.80 30.64
N LEU A 554 -1.76 -6.16 29.38
CA LEU A 554 -2.25 -7.42 28.80
C LEU A 554 -1.58 -8.65 29.42
N LEU A 555 -0.29 -8.57 29.72
CA LEU A 555 0.43 -9.62 30.44
C LEU A 555 -0.15 -9.81 31.85
N ASN A 556 -0.44 -8.71 32.54
CA ASN A 556 -0.90 -8.72 33.92
C ASN A 556 -2.39 -9.05 34.06
N ALA A 557 -3.18 -8.92 32.99
CA ALA A 557 -4.58 -9.35 32.96
C ALA A 557 -4.74 -10.83 33.38
N VAL A 558 -3.77 -11.69 33.05
CA VAL A 558 -3.79 -13.11 33.46
C VAL A 558 -3.72 -13.25 34.99
N PHE A 559 -2.93 -12.41 35.66
CA PHE A 559 -2.89 -12.39 37.13
C PHE A 559 -4.21 -11.85 37.69
N LEU A 560 -4.79 -10.82 37.07
CA LEU A 560 -6.06 -10.24 37.49
C LEU A 560 -7.19 -11.28 37.47
N HIS A 561 -7.30 -12.08 36.41
CA HIS A 561 -8.33 -13.12 36.30
C HIS A 561 -8.18 -14.27 37.31
N GLN A 562 -7.05 -14.34 38.02
CA GLN A 562 -6.74 -15.38 39.00
C GLN A 562 -6.52 -14.80 40.40
N LEU A 563 -7.14 -13.65 40.66
CA LEU A 563 -7.03 -12.92 41.91
C LEU A 563 -7.44 -13.75 43.13
N PRO A 564 -8.49 -14.61 43.09
CA PRO A 564 -8.79 -15.52 44.20
C PRO A 564 -7.65 -16.51 44.51
N GLN A 565 -7.05 -17.11 43.48
CA GLN A 565 -5.92 -18.03 43.64
C GLN A 565 -4.69 -17.29 44.19
N ILE A 566 -4.42 -16.06 43.74
CA ILE A 566 -3.32 -15.24 44.24
C ILE A 566 -3.51 -14.90 45.72
N ASN A 567 -4.73 -14.52 46.13
CA ASN A 567 -5.05 -14.20 47.52
C ASN A 567 -4.77 -15.40 48.45
N GLN A 568 -5.13 -16.62 48.00
CA GLN A 568 -4.84 -17.86 48.70
C GLN A 568 -3.34 -18.22 48.68
N LEU A 569 -2.70 -18.14 47.51
CA LEU A 569 -1.31 -18.54 47.31
C LEU A 569 -0.31 -17.73 48.15
N PHE A 570 -0.61 -16.44 48.34
CA PHE A 570 0.23 -15.51 49.08
C PHE A 570 -0.29 -15.20 50.49
N ASN A 571 -1.38 -15.85 50.94
CA ASN A 571 -2.01 -15.63 52.24
C ASN A 571 -2.28 -14.15 52.53
N LEU A 572 -2.83 -13.41 51.55
CA LEU A 572 -2.94 -11.95 51.63
C LEU A 572 -4.14 -11.46 52.47
N ASN A 573 -5.02 -12.36 52.93
CA ASN A 573 -6.16 -12.09 53.82
C ASN A 573 -7.09 -10.94 53.38
N PHE A 574 -7.16 -10.61 52.08
CA PHE A 574 -8.12 -9.62 51.58
C PHE A 574 -9.51 -10.25 51.43
N ASP A 575 -10.55 -9.53 51.85
CA ASP A 575 -11.94 -9.91 51.62
C ASP A 575 -12.38 -9.42 50.24
N LEU A 576 -12.54 -10.37 49.31
CA LEU A 576 -12.95 -10.09 47.93
C LEU A 576 -14.45 -9.76 47.81
N THR A 577 -15.24 -9.93 48.87
CA THR A 577 -16.64 -9.48 48.90
C THR A 577 -16.74 -7.97 49.15
N ASN A 578 -15.72 -7.38 49.79
CA ASN A 578 -15.67 -5.94 50.01
C ASN A 578 -15.15 -5.24 48.76
N PHE A 579 -16.01 -4.43 48.12
CA PHE A 579 -15.71 -3.72 46.89
C PHE A 579 -14.40 -2.91 46.93
N TRP A 580 -14.10 -2.21 48.03
CA TRP A 580 -12.91 -1.38 48.13
C TRP A 580 -11.63 -2.22 48.25
N GLN A 581 -11.68 -3.31 49.00
CA GLN A 581 -10.55 -4.23 49.12
C GLN A 581 -10.30 -4.99 47.81
N HIS A 582 -11.36 -5.47 47.16
CA HIS A 582 -11.29 -6.11 45.83
C HIS A 582 -10.72 -5.15 44.78
N THR A 583 -11.18 -3.90 44.76
CA THR A 583 -10.66 -2.85 43.85
C THR A 583 -9.19 -2.57 44.09
N LEU A 584 -8.78 -2.37 45.35
CA LEU A 584 -7.39 -2.09 45.70
C LEU A 584 -6.47 -3.25 45.26
N LEU A 585 -6.84 -4.49 45.60
CA LEU A 585 -6.06 -5.67 45.23
C LEU A 585 -6.01 -5.83 43.70
N SER A 586 -7.13 -5.59 43.00
CA SER A 586 -7.20 -5.64 41.54
C SER A 586 -6.22 -4.66 40.89
N ILE A 587 -6.17 -3.41 41.37
CA ILE A 587 -5.22 -2.41 40.89
C ILE A 587 -3.78 -2.85 41.18
N ILE A 588 -3.50 -3.34 42.39
CA ILE A 588 -2.16 -3.82 42.75
C ILE A 588 -1.72 -4.95 41.82
N VAL A 589 -2.55 -5.98 41.62
CA VAL A 589 -2.24 -7.13 40.76
C VAL A 589 -2.09 -6.73 39.30
N LEU A 590 -2.83 -5.73 38.84
CA LEU A 590 -2.75 -5.24 37.46
C LEU A 590 -1.42 -4.53 37.15
N PHE A 591 -0.74 -3.96 38.16
CA PHE A 591 0.46 -3.14 37.96
C PHE A 591 1.74 -3.73 38.58
N ALA A 592 1.66 -4.33 39.76
CA ALA A 592 2.82 -4.81 40.52
C ALA A 592 3.68 -5.85 39.79
N PRO A 593 3.13 -6.81 39.02
CA PRO A 593 3.96 -7.77 38.29
C PRO A 593 4.86 -7.13 37.21
N ALA A 594 4.54 -5.93 36.73
CA ALA A 594 5.41 -5.18 35.82
C ALA A 594 6.73 -4.72 36.48
N LEU A 595 6.81 -4.74 37.82
CA LEU A 595 8.04 -4.48 38.56
C LEU A 595 9.11 -5.56 38.32
N ILE A 596 8.72 -6.81 38.00
CA ILE A 596 9.67 -7.90 37.71
C ILE A 596 10.53 -7.56 36.48
N PRO A 597 9.96 -7.23 35.30
CA PRO A 597 10.71 -6.73 34.15
C PRO A 597 11.56 -5.48 34.44
N LEU A 598 11.01 -4.51 35.19
CA LEU A 598 11.72 -3.27 35.52
C LEU A 598 12.94 -3.53 36.40
N PHE A 599 12.80 -4.39 37.41
CA PHE A 599 13.90 -4.83 38.27
C PHE A 599 14.97 -5.57 37.46
N SER A 600 14.57 -6.47 36.55
CA SER A 600 15.51 -7.17 35.65
C SER A 600 16.33 -6.18 34.81
N TYR A 601 15.71 -5.11 34.31
CA TYR A 601 16.38 -4.07 33.54
C TYR A 601 17.31 -3.22 34.41
N GLY A 602 16.92 -2.94 35.67
CA GLY A 602 17.79 -2.31 36.66
C GLY A 602 19.08 -3.10 36.86
N ILE A 603 18.99 -4.43 37.01
CA ILE A 603 20.16 -5.31 37.10
C ILE A 603 21.00 -5.24 35.82
N ILE A 604 20.38 -5.27 34.64
CA ILE A 604 21.11 -5.15 33.36
C ILE A 604 21.89 -3.83 33.30
N ARG A 605 21.32 -2.72 33.78
CA ARG A 605 22.04 -1.44 33.85
C ARG A 605 23.23 -1.49 34.80
N ILE A 606 23.07 -2.12 35.96
CA ILE A 606 24.15 -2.29 36.94
C ILE A 606 25.29 -3.14 36.35
N ILE A 607 24.96 -4.29 35.74
CA ILE A 607 25.95 -5.17 35.09
C ILE A 607 26.71 -4.41 33.98
N ASN A 608 26.01 -3.65 33.14
CA ASN A 608 26.67 -2.87 32.09
C ASN A 608 27.51 -1.70 32.63
N SER A 609 27.19 -1.16 33.82
CA SER A 609 28.05 -0.18 34.50
C SER A 609 29.40 -0.78 34.91
N ILE A 610 29.45 -2.09 35.13
CA ILE A 610 30.68 -2.83 35.47
C ILE A 610 31.47 -3.19 34.20
N TYR A 611 30.79 -3.38 33.06
CA TYR A 611 31.39 -3.73 31.76
C TYR A 611 31.03 -2.72 30.65
N PRO A 612 31.69 -1.54 30.59
CA PRO A 612 31.26 -0.41 29.77
C PRO A 612 31.45 -0.57 28.24
N GLN A 613 31.95 -1.71 27.77
CA GLN A 613 32.24 -1.92 26.34
C GLN A 613 30.99 -2.01 25.45
N ILE A 614 29.79 -2.26 26.01
CA ILE A 614 28.53 -2.36 25.26
C ILE A 614 27.41 -1.64 26.02
N GLN A 615 26.79 -0.62 25.42
CA GLN A 615 25.62 0.04 26.03
C GLN A 615 24.34 -0.81 25.87
N PRO A 616 23.52 -0.97 26.93
CA PRO A 616 22.24 -1.67 26.84
C PRO A 616 21.25 -0.92 25.94
N ARG A 617 20.40 -1.70 25.27
CA ARG A 617 19.21 -1.15 24.61
C ARG A 617 18.26 -0.56 25.65
N SER A 618 17.43 0.39 25.23
CA SER A 618 16.43 1.01 26.11
C SER A 618 15.43 -0.04 26.63
N PHE A 619 14.91 0.16 27.85
CA PHE A 619 13.85 -0.71 28.39
C PHE A 619 12.65 -0.81 27.44
N ILE A 620 12.29 0.30 26.80
CA ILE A 620 11.15 0.35 25.87
C ILE A 620 11.39 -0.58 24.68
N GLU A 621 12.61 -0.69 24.16
CA GLU A 621 12.95 -1.66 23.10
C GLU A 621 12.90 -3.10 23.62
N LEU A 622 13.54 -3.38 24.76
CA LEU A 622 13.64 -4.74 25.32
C LEU A 622 12.30 -5.30 25.80
N ALA A 623 11.38 -4.44 26.23
CA ALA A 623 10.06 -4.85 26.71
C ALA A 623 9.23 -5.59 25.64
N TYR A 624 9.40 -5.29 24.34
CA TYR A 624 8.73 -6.05 23.28
C TYR A 624 9.15 -7.52 23.23
N GLY A 625 10.27 -7.89 23.87
CA GLY A 625 10.66 -9.28 24.09
C GLY A 625 9.63 -10.10 24.88
N TYR A 626 8.82 -9.46 25.73
CA TYR A 626 7.77 -10.12 26.53
C TYR A 626 6.48 -10.37 25.74
N LEU A 627 6.36 -9.84 24.52
CA LEU A 627 5.14 -9.93 23.70
C LEU A 627 4.68 -11.38 23.41
N PRO A 628 5.56 -12.33 23.04
CA PRO A 628 5.16 -13.74 22.86
C PRO A 628 4.65 -14.37 24.15
N LEU A 629 5.27 -14.06 25.29
CA LEU A 629 4.84 -14.55 26.59
C LEU A 629 3.46 -13.98 26.96
N ALA A 630 3.22 -12.69 26.72
CA ALA A 630 1.91 -12.07 26.96
C ALA A 630 0.81 -12.75 26.13
N LEU A 631 1.06 -13.03 24.85
CA LEU A 631 0.10 -13.74 24.00
C LEU A 631 -0.17 -15.15 24.52
N MET A 632 0.88 -15.92 24.81
CA MET A 632 0.76 -17.33 25.19
C MET A 632 0.22 -17.52 26.61
N ALA A 633 0.50 -16.59 27.53
CA ALA A 633 -0.08 -16.60 28.88
C ALA A 633 -1.60 -16.35 28.84
N ASN A 634 -2.04 -15.37 28.04
CA ASN A 634 -3.47 -15.16 27.80
C ASN A 634 -4.10 -16.39 27.13
N LEU A 635 -3.45 -16.98 26.13
CA LEU A 635 -3.94 -18.19 25.48
C LEU A 635 -4.05 -19.37 26.47
N ALA A 636 -3.06 -19.56 27.35
CA ALA A 636 -3.09 -20.61 28.37
C ALA A 636 -4.29 -20.43 29.31
N TYR A 637 -4.58 -19.22 29.76
CA TYR A 637 -5.76 -18.94 30.57
C TYR A 637 -7.06 -19.30 29.82
N TYR A 638 -7.25 -18.76 28.62
CA TYR A 638 -8.48 -18.97 27.85
C TYR A 638 -8.65 -20.40 27.30
N LEU A 639 -7.58 -21.20 27.19
CA LEU A 639 -7.65 -22.60 26.75
C LEU A 639 -8.52 -23.46 27.67
N GLN A 640 -8.53 -23.19 28.98
CA GLN A 640 -9.39 -23.91 29.91
C GLN A 640 -10.86 -23.67 29.60
N LEU A 641 -11.27 -22.41 29.47
CA LEU A 641 -12.64 -22.06 29.09
C LEU A 641 -13.00 -22.61 27.71
N GLY A 642 -12.08 -22.50 26.75
CA GLY A 642 -12.25 -22.97 25.38
C GLY A 642 -12.39 -24.49 25.23
N LEU A 643 -11.71 -25.29 26.04
CA LEU A 643 -11.75 -26.76 25.92
C LEU A 643 -12.70 -27.41 26.93
N ALA A 644 -13.04 -26.73 28.03
CA ALA A 644 -13.95 -27.22 29.06
C ALA A 644 -15.42 -26.78 28.86
N GLU A 645 -15.65 -25.56 28.35
CA GLU A 645 -17.00 -24.99 28.25
C GLU A 645 -17.50 -24.87 26.81
N ALA A 646 -16.62 -24.54 25.87
CA ALA A 646 -16.99 -24.28 24.47
C ALA A 646 -17.65 -25.50 23.81
N GLY A 647 -17.21 -26.70 24.18
CA GLY A 647 -17.76 -27.98 23.74
C GLY A 647 -19.21 -28.25 24.14
N ARG A 648 -19.79 -27.42 25.03
CA ARG A 648 -21.18 -27.50 25.49
C ARG A 648 -22.11 -26.57 24.70
N ILE A 649 -21.66 -25.97 23.61
CA ILE A 649 -22.44 -24.96 22.88
C ILE A 649 -23.82 -25.46 22.43
N LEU A 650 -23.95 -26.73 22.03
CA LEU A 650 -25.22 -27.33 21.62
C LEU A 650 -26.24 -27.38 22.80
N PRO A 651 -25.93 -28.04 23.95
CA PRO A 651 -26.76 -27.95 25.15
C PRO A 651 -27.09 -26.52 25.58
N VAL A 652 -26.09 -25.64 25.59
CA VAL A 652 -26.27 -24.24 26.03
C VAL A 652 -27.21 -23.49 25.08
N THR A 653 -27.12 -23.72 23.77
CA THR A 653 -27.98 -23.09 22.76
C THR A 653 -29.42 -23.55 22.92
N TRP A 654 -29.64 -24.85 23.17
CA TRP A 654 -30.97 -25.40 23.45
C TRP A 654 -31.57 -24.81 24.73
N ALA A 655 -30.76 -24.75 25.80
CA ALA A 655 -31.13 -24.13 27.07
C ALA A 655 -31.41 -22.62 26.96
N THR A 656 -30.75 -21.92 26.03
CA THR A 656 -30.99 -20.48 25.78
C THR A 656 -32.42 -20.20 25.35
N PHE A 657 -33.06 -21.15 24.66
CA PHE A 657 -34.45 -21.04 24.20
C PHE A 657 -35.45 -21.75 25.12
N GLY A 658 -35.03 -22.15 26.33
CA GLY A 658 -35.90 -22.75 27.35
C GLY A 658 -36.12 -24.26 27.20
N PHE A 659 -35.34 -24.95 26.34
CA PHE A 659 -35.44 -26.40 26.15
C PHE A 659 -34.39 -27.16 26.97
N ASP A 660 -34.71 -28.38 27.40
CA ASP A 660 -33.73 -29.26 28.06
C ASP A 660 -32.77 -29.87 27.01
N GLY A 661 -31.50 -29.49 27.12
CA GLY A 661 -30.41 -29.92 26.24
C GLY A 661 -29.50 -31.00 26.85
N SER A 662 -29.88 -31.60 27.98
CA SER A 662 -29.04 -32.55 28.73
C SER A 662 -28.58 -33.77 27.92
N ASN A 663 -29.38 -34.21 26.95
CA ASN A 663 -29.09 -35.37 26.08
C ASN A 663 -28.27 -35.01 24.82
N LEU A 664 -27.93 -33.73 24.61
CA LEU A 664 -27.16 -33.32 23.44
C LEU A 664 -25.66 -33.64 23.61
N PRO A 665 -24.94 -33.92 22.52
CA PRO A 665 -23.53 -34.30 22.60
C PRO A 665 -22.67 -33.14 23.11
N ILE A 666 -21.70 -33.48 23.96
CA ILE A 666 -20.73 -32.56 24.55
C ILE A 666 -19.32 -32.97 24.10
N LEU A 667 -18.54 -31.99 23.63
CA LEU A 667 -17.16 -32.18 23.15
C LEU A 667 -16.17 -31.44 24.04
N VAL A 668 -15.91 -31.99 25.23
CA VAL A 668 -15.00 -31.39 26.23
C VAL A 668 -13.71 -32.19 26.31
N ALA A 669 -12.57 -31.49 26.39
CA ALA A 669 -11.28 -32.14 26.55
C ALA A 669 -11.08 -32.62 28.00
N HIS A 670 -10.34 -33.72 28.16
CA HIS A 670 -9.95 -34.20 29.48
C HIS A 670 -9.04 -33.16 30.19
N PRO A 671 -9.19 -32.91 31.51
CA PRO A 671 -8.39 -31.90 32.23
C PRO A 671 -6.88 -32.05 32.04
N ALA A 672 -6.36 -33.29 32.01
CA ALA A 672 -4.94 -33.54 31.74
C ALA A 672 -4.47 -33.00 30.37
N VAL A 673 -5.32 -33.06 29.33
CA VAL A 673 -5.01 -32.50 28.00
C VAL A 673 -4.98 -30.98 28.05
N ILE A 674 -5.91 -30.37 28.79
CA ILE A 674 -5.96 -28.91 28.99
C ILE A 674 -4.67 -28.46 29.68
N ASN A 675 -4.30 -29.07 30.80
CA ASN A 675 -3.09 -28.73 31.54
C ASN A 675 -1.82 -28.92 30.69
N PHE A 676 -1.76 -29.99 29.89
CA PHE A 676 -0.66 -30.23 28.94
C PHE A 676 -0.56 -29.10 27.90
N LEU A 677 -1.68 -28.69 27.30
CA LEU A 677 -1.70 -27.61 26.31
C LEU A 677 -1.36 -26.25 26.93
N GLN A 678 -1.84 -25.96 28.14
CA GLN A 678 -1.49 -24.75 28.88
C GLN A 678 0.02 -24.69 29.17
N GLY A 679 0.60 -25.79 29.65
CA GLY A 679 2.03 -25.88 29.94
C GLY A 679 2.87 -25.73 28.67
N THR A 680 2.45 -26.40 27.59
CA THR A 680 3.10 -26.28 26.28
C THR A 680 3.06 -24.84 25.75
N ALA A 681 1.91 -24.17 25.86
CA ALA A 681 1.76 -22.78 25.45
C ALA A 681 2.69 -21.85 26.25
N LEU A 682 2.75 -21.99 27.57
CA LEU A 682 3.63 -21.18 28.42
C LEU A 682 5.12 -21.43 28.13
N ILE A 683 5.54 -22.69 28.00
CA ILE A 683 6.93 -23.05 27.64
C ILE A 683 7.29 -22.44 26.27
N LEU A 684 6.43 -22.59 25.27
CA LEU A 684 6.63 -22.00 23.96
C LEU A 684 6.69 -20.47 24.03
N GLY A 685 5.83 -19.85 24.84
CA GLY A 685 5.81 -18.41 25.10
C GLY A 685 7.13 -17.90 25.67
N VAL A 686 7.68 -18.57 26.68
CA VAL A 686 8.99 -18.25 27.27
C VAL A 686 10.11 -18.43 26.25
N LEU A 687 10.15 -19.55 25.53
CA LEU A 687 11.18 -19.82 24.52
C LEU A 687 11.17 -18.76 23.40
N LEU A 688 10.00 -18.45 22.85
CA LEU A 688 9.85 -17.42 21.82
C LEU A 688 10.20 -16.03 22.34
N ALA A 689 9.85 -15.71 23.59
CA ALA A 689 10.20 -14.45 24.22
C ALA A 689 11.72 -14.30 24.43
N ILE A 690 12.42 -15.37 24.82
CA ILE A 690 13.89 -15.40 24.94
C ILE A 690 14.54 -15.18 23.57
N ILE A 691 14.09 -15.92 22.54
CA ILE A 691 14.61 -15.80 21.17
C ILE A 691 14.39 -14.37 20.65
N LEU A 692 13.19 -13.81 20.85
CA LEU A 692 12.86 -12.47 20.41
C LEU A 692 13.69 -11.41 21.15
N SER A 693 13.83 -11.53 22.47
CA SER A 693 14.65 -10.63 23.29
C SER A 693 16.10 -10.61 22.81
N GLN A 694 16.67 -11.78 22.49
CA GLN A 694 18.00 -11.91 21.91
C GLN A 694 18.12 -11.20 20.55
N LYS A 695 17.14 -11.37 19.67
CA LYS A 695 17.12 -10.73 18.34
C LYS A 695 16.98 -9.22 18.41
N ILE A 696 16.18 -8.71 19.34
CA ILE A 696 15.99 -7.26 19.57
C ILE A 696 17.28 -6.65 20.15
N ALA A 697 17.82 -7.25 21.21
CA ALA A 697 18.99 -6.72 21.91
C ALA A 697 20.25 -6.74 21.03
N ARG A 698 20.46 -7.81 20.27
CA ARG A 698 21.71 -8.09 19.51
C ARG A 698 22.95 -8.06 20.39
N GLN A 699 22.83 -8.57 21.61
CA GLN A 699 23.88 -8.62 22.63
C GLN A 699 24.23 -10.07 22.97
N SER A 700 25.30 -10.25 23.74
CA SER A 700 25.68 -11.57 24.22
C SER A 700 24.63 -12.14 25.17
N PHE A 701 24.52 -13.47 25.20
CA PHE A 701 23.54 -14.14 26.05
C PHE A 701 23.71 -13.81 27.54
N LYS A 702 24.97 -13.67 28.00
CA LYS A 702 25.33 -13.40 29.39
C LYS A 702 24.77 -12.06 29.90
N LEU A 703 24.79 -11.02 29.07
CA LEU A 703 24.31 -9.69 29.47
C LEU A 703 22.79 -9.63 29.66
N LEU A 704 22.06 -10.56 29.04
CA LEU A 704 20.60 -10.62 29.08
C LEU A 704 20.06 -11.67 30.06
N VAL A 705 20.93 -12.35 30.82
CA VAL A 705 20.52 -13.35 31.82
C VAL A 705 19.42 -12.82 32.77
N PRO A 706 19.48 -11.58 33.31
CA PRO A 706 18.40 -11.08 34.15
C PRO A 706 17.04 -11.01 33.44
N GLN A 707 17.02 -10.65 32.16
CA GLN A 707 15.79 -10.60 31.35
C GLN A 707 15.28 -12.00 30.99
N HIS A 708 16.16 -12.97 30.75
CA HIS A 708 15.72 -14.36 30.52
C HIS A 708 15.18 -14.97 31.81
N PHE A 709 15.81 -14.66 32.94
CA PHE A 709 15.33 -15.10 34.24
C PHE A 709 13.96 -14.52 34.57
N SER A 710 13.70 -13.23 34.30
CA SER A 710 12.37 -12.65 34.51
C SER A 710 11.31 -13.29 33.61
N LEU A 711 11.64 -13.62 32.35
CA LEU A 711 10.74 -14.36 31.46
C LEU A 711 10.40 -15.75 31.99
N ILE A 712 11.40 -16.49 32.47
CA ILE A 712 11.22 -17.83 33.07
C ILE A 712 10.41 -17.73 34.36
N LEU A 713 10.72 -16.76 35.23
CA LEU A 713 10.00 -16.51 36.48
C LEU A 713 8.53 -16.21 36.22
N LEU A 714 8.22 -15.31 35.28
CA LEU A 714 6.83 -15.00 34.91
C LEU A 714 6.12 -16.22 34.32
N GLY A 715 6.77 -16.99 33.45
CA GLY A 715 6.23 -18.25 32.92
C GLY A 715 5.89 -19.25 34.02
N PHE A 716 6.78 -19.40 35.01
CA PHE A 716 6.55 -20.26 36.18
C PHE A 716 5.40 -19.74 37.07
N LEU A 717 5.33 -18.43 37.31
CA LEU A 717 4.23 -17.82 38.07
C LEU A 717 2.89 -18.07 37.37
N PHE A 718 2.79 -17.88 36.05
CA PHE A 718 1.56 -18.21 35.32
C PHE A 718 1.19 -19.70 35.42
N TRP A 719 2.18 -20.60 35.39
CA TRP A 719 1.92 -22.02 35.56
C TRP A 719 1.36 -22.36 36.95
N LYS A 720 1.91 -21.74 38.00
CA LYS A 720 1.55 -21.97 39.41
C LYS A 720 0.17 -21.41 39.78
N ILE A 721 -0.34 -20.42 39.04
CA ILE A 721 -1.65 -19.84 39.33
C ILE A 721 -2.74 -20.52 38.47
N ASN A 722 -2.36 -21.09 37.32
CA ASN A 722 -3.25 -21.91 36.47
C ASN A 722 -3.51 -23.33 37.01
N ASN A 723 -2.60 -23.91 37.80
CA ASN A 723 -2.73 -25.25 38.41
C ASN A 723 -2.60 -25.14 39.92
#